data_AF-A0A2T4A109-F1
#
_entry.id   AF-A0A2T4A109-F1
#
_cell.length_a   1.000
_cell.length_b   1.000
_cell.length_c   1.000
_cell.angle_alpha   90.00
_cell.angle_beta   90.00
_cell.angle_gamma   90.00
#
_symmetry.space_group_name_H-M   'P 1'
#
loop_
_entity.id
_entity.type
_entity.pdbx_description
1 polymer ?
#
loop_
_entity_poly.entity_id
_entity_poly.type
_entity_poly.pdbx_seq_one_letter_code
_entity_poly.pdbx_strand_id
1 'polypeptide(L)'
;MGEETVPTAEPRVTFSSGRVGSSGSSEAPDLRILHYNDVYHVDQASAEPVGGLARFITLCKEYKDGEQYQGQPGLLTLFSGDAFNPSLESSVTKGAHMVSVLNAVGTDASCVGNHDLDFGVKQFEHLAEKCEFPWLLANVLDPALGEDVPLGNAKRTHMLTTSNGIKVGLIGLGEREWLATINSLPPNLIYKSATAVAKELVPKLREEGAEIVICLSHMREPNDNKLADQTDGIIDIILGGHDHYYAHSFRNGTHVLRSGTDFKQLSYIEARRKQDNPKRWDFDIWRRDITSEVPEDEPTAKLVNSLTSKLQKSLARPVGWTAMPLDARFITARLKESNMGNFVCDIMRSYHNADCAIMAGGTIRGDQIYPPGAIRIKDITSCFPFEDPVVLLKAKGQAIWDALENGVSLYPALEGRFPQVSGIEYEFDPSKPSGQRILSVKINGKTYEPEKFLLVKSEGGEVEEIVDEESGILLSAMLRQYFMALRTVGQWKKLSDNWNHIVKDCGHTQLPSEVFKGESQVGRLGLHEHKENGDKDPWRKFLRSRLGYSKKPHDEDDDAHFEAGTESDHSGSDSDSQLDLEILLMRKFWGRWAHKAGVKGCVCDSLKEAECAVDWTRVIAPVLEGRIKIVGS
;
A
#
# COMPACT_ATOMS: atom_id res chain seq x y z
N MET A 1 -1.66 10.80 -22.88
CA MET A 1 -0.83 10.61 -21.67
C MET A 1 0.03 11.85 -21.55
N GLY A 2 -0.21 12.70 -20.56
CA GLY A 2 0.57 13.93 -20.36
C GLY A 2 2.00 13.58 -19.96
N GLU A 3 2.95 14.48 -20.25
CA GLU A 3 4.35 14.36 -19.80
C GLU A 3 4.39 14.01 -18.31
N GLU A 4 5.04 12.89 -17.95
CA GLU A 4 5.36 12.55 -16.56
C GLU A 4 6.33 13.61 -16.04
N THR A 5 5.77 14.70 -15.53
CA THR A 5 6.52 15.74 -14.82
C THR A 5 7.16 15.12 -13.60
N VAL A 6 8.47 15.25 -13.48
CA VAL A 6 9.26 14.79 -12.33
C VAL A 6 8.63 15.34 -11.03
N PRO A 7 8.42 14.50 -9.99
CA PRO A 7 7.93 14.96 -8.70
C PRO A 7 8.83 16.05 -8.10
N THR A 8 8.23 17.08 -7.49
CA THR A 8 8.97 18.20 -6.86
C THR A 8 8.37 18.55 -5.51
N ALA A 9 9.20 18.93 -4.53
CA ALA A 9 8.72 19.39 -3.22
C ALA A 9 7.86 20.68 -3.30
N GLU A 10 8.07 21.50 -4.34
CA GLU A 10 7.37 22.76 -4.55
C GLU A 10 5.87 22.58 -4.90
N PRO A 11 4.99 23.51 -4.48
CA PRO A 11 3.57 23.45 -4.82
C PRO A 11 3.35 23.63 -6.32
N ARG A 12 2.46 22.81 -6.89
CA ARG A 12 2.09 22.87 -8.29
C ARG A 12 0.63 23.23 -8.42
N VAL A 13 0.32 24.25 -9.21
CA VAL A 13 -1.06 24.64 -9.50
C VAL A 13 -1.73 23.52 -10.29
N THR A 14 -2.75 22.91 -9.69
CA THR A 14 -3.63 21.93 -10.34
C THR A 14 -4.78 22.66 -11.05
N PHE A 15 -5.35 23.66 -10.39
CA PHE A 15 -6.42 24.48 -10.92
C PHE A 15 -6.33 25.88 -10.33
N SER A 16 -6.60 26.91 -11.14
CA SER A 16 -6.75 28.27 -10.64
C SER A 16 -8.06 28.89 -11.10
N SER A 17 -8.71 29.57 -10.18
CA SER A 17 -9.88 30.41 -10.45
C SER A 17 -9.54 31.70 -11.20
N GLY A 18 -8.25 32.03 -11.32
CA GLY A 18 -7.76 33.32 -11.81
C GLY A 18 -7.81 34.43 -10.77
N ARG A 19 -8.25 34.16 -9.53
CA ARG A 19 -8.28 35.13 -8.43
C ARG A 19 -6.94 35.28 -7.72
N VAL A 20 -6.07 34.28 -7.81
CA VAL A 20 -4.70 34.33 -7.28
C VAL A 20 -3.76 34.75 -8.42
N GLY A 21 -3.43 36.04 -8.49
CA GLY A 21 -2.54 36.58 -9.52
C GLY A 21 -1.07 36.19 -9.32
N SER A 22 -0.27 36.26 -10.39
CA SER A 22 1.18 35.96 -10.39
C SER A 22 2.05 36.90 -9.53
N SER A 23 1.46 37.98 -9.00
CA SER A 23 2.10 38.98 -8.13
C SER A 23 1.85 38.75 -6.63
N GLY A 24 1.18 37.66 -6.23
CA GLY A 24 1.03 37.26 -4.82
C GLY A 24 0.07 38.11 -3.97
N SER A 25 -0.50 39.20 -4.50
CA SER A 25 -1.54 39.97 -3.81
C SER A 25 -2.92 39.41 -4.17
N SER A 26 -3.36 38.37 -3.46
CA SER A 26 -4.75 37.90 -3.52
C SER A 26 -5.48 38.27 -2.23
N GLU A 27 -6.79 38.51 -2.33
CA GLU A 27 -7.69 38.53 -1.18
C GLU A 27 -7.57 37.19 -0.42
N ALA A 28 -7.40 37.28 0.89
CA ALA A 28 -7.26 36.09 1.75
C ALA A 28 -8.43 35.12 1.48
N PRO A 29 -8.16 33.79 1.46
CA PRO A 29 -9.22 32.83 1.22
C PRO A 29 -10.27 32.85 2.33
N ASP A 30 -11.53 32.59 1.98
CA ASP A 30 -12.61 32.44 2.96
C ASP A 30 -12.47 31.10 3.70
N LEU A 31 -12.00 30.06 3.01
CA LEU A 31 -11.78 28.71 3.54
C LEU A 31 -10.46 28.13 3.01
N ARG A 32 -9.78 27.38 3.86
CA ARG A 32 -8.56 26.65 3.55
C ARG A 32 -8.77 25.18 3.87
N ILE A 33 -8.51 24.31 2.89
CA ILE A 33 -8.76 22.88 2.99
C ILE A 33 -7.50 22.11 2.59
N LEU A 34 -7.13 21.11 3.39
CA LEU A 34 -6.16 20.09 3.05
C LEU A 34 -6.92 18.79 2.75
N HIS A 35 -6.62 18.15 1.63
CA HIS A 35 -7.25 16.87 1.25
C HIS A 35 -6.22 15.80 0.92
N TYR A 36 -6.45 14.60 1.45
CA TYR A 36 -5.72 13.38 1.12
C TYR A 36 -6.66 12.17 1.13
N ASN A 37 -6.22 11.04 0.58
CA ASN A 37 -7.00 9.82 0.42
C ASN A 37 -6.06 8.60 0.35
N ASP A 38 -6.58 7.40 0.63
CA ASP A 38 -5.92 6.11 0.42
C ASP A 38 -4.51 6.04 1.04
N VAL A 39 -4.42 5.86 2.36
CA VAL A 39 -3.13 5.85 3.08
C VAL A 39 -2.91 4.56 3.85
N TYR A 40 -2.13 3.65 3.27
CA TYR A 40 -1.92 2.32 3.83
C TYR A 40 -0.57 2.20 4.52
N HIS A 41 0.46 2.81 3.93
CA HIS A 41 1.84 2.68 4.37
C HIS A 41 2.33 3.93 5.12
N VAL A 42 2.77 3.76 6.37
CA VAL A 42 3.36 4.85 7.17
C VAL A 42 4.83 5.13 6.82
N ASP A 43 5.54 4.11 6.33
CA ASP A 43 6.92 4.20 5.86
C ASP A 43 6.98 4.80 4.45
N GLN A 44 8.12 5.40 4.12
CA GLN A 44 8.38 5.89 2.77
C GLN A 44 8.53 4.75 1.74
N ALA A 45 8.09 5.01 0.52
CA ALA A 45 8.30 4.16 -0.65
C ALA A 45 9.78 4.16 -1.10
N SER A 46 10.11 3.24 -2.01
CA SER A 46 11.48 3.11 -2.54
C SER A 46 11.83 4.07 -3.67
N ALA A 47 10.85 4.80 -4.20
CA ALA A 47 10.98 5.69 -5.35
C ALA A 47 10.18 6.98 -5.16
N GLU A 48 10.58 8.05 -5.86
CA GLU A 48 9.91 9.34 -5.81
C GLU A 48 8.53 9.33 -6.50
N PRO A 49 7.53 10.08 -6.00
CA PRO A 49 7.52 10.74 -4.69
C PRO A 49 7.53 9.70 -3.56
N VAL A 50 8.47 9.83 -2.62
CA VAL A 50 8.69 8.81 -1.58
C VAL A 50 7.56 8.72 -0.55
N GLY A 51 6.77 9.77 -0.37
CA GLY A 51 5.71 9.80 0.63
C GLY A 51 6.24 9.65 2.06
N GLY A 52 5.54 8.85 2.85
CA GLY A 52 5.89 8.58 4.25
C GLY A 52 5.33 9.62 5.21
N LEU A 53 4.82 9.12 6.34
CA LEU A 53 4.05 9.93 7.29
C LEU A 53 4.86 11.08 7.89
N ALA A 54 6.15 10.87 8.20
CA ALA A 54 6.96 11.90 8.85
C ALA A 54 7.13 13.16 7.98
N ARG A 55 7.31 13.00 6.66
CA ARG A 55 7.39 14.14 5.72
C ARG A 55 6.02 14.74 5.45
N PHE A 56 5.00 13.89 5.37
CA PHE A 56 3.62 14.35 5.21
C PHE A 56 3.19 15.28 6.35
N ILE A 57 3.48 14.90 7.62
CA ILE A 57 3.20 15.75 8.78
C ILE A 57 3.96 17.08 8.74
N THR A 58 5.20 17.10 8.22
CA THR A 58 5.92 18.36 7.99
C THR A 58 5.12 19.30 7.10
N LEU A 59 4.60 18.81 5.97
CA LEU A 59 3.77 19.63 5.08
C LEU A 59 2.43 20.01 5.71
N CYS A 60 1.78 19.10 6.45
CA CYS A 60 0.58 19.44 7.22
C CYS A 60 0.83 20.61 8.18
N LYS A 61 1.95 20.58 8.91
CA LYS A 61 2.38 21.65 9.82
C LYS A 61 2.73 22.93 9.06
N GLU A 62 3.37 22.85 7.90
CA GLU A 62 3.62 24.00 7.03
C GLU A 62 2.31 24.70 6.67
N TYR A 63 1.30 23.96 6.19
CA TYR A 63 0.00 24.54 5.86
C TYR A 63 -0.78 25.02 7.09
N LYS A 64 -0.66 24.34 8.22
CA LYS A 64 -1.40 24.70 9.42
C LYS A 64 -0.84 25.95 10.09
N ASP A 65 0.47 26.01 10.28
CA ASP A 65 1.13 26.94 11.20
C ASP A 65 2.21 27.83 10.53
N GLY A 66 2.50 27.62 9.24
CA GLY A 66 3.53 28.37 8.49
C GLY A 66 3.30 29.88 8.51
N GLU A 67 4.39 30.65 8.52
CA GLU A 67 4.35 32.13 8.61
C GLU A 67 3.52 32.76 7.49
N GLN A 68 3.53 32.17 6.29
CA GLN A 68 2.76 32.62 5.12
C GLN A 68 1.24 32.48 5.30
N TYR A 69 0.78 31.69 6.27
CA TYR A 69 -0.64 31.45 6.56
C TYR A 69 -1.12 32.16 7.83
N GLN A 70 -0.25 32.91 8.51
CA GLN A 70 -0.62 33.67 9.69
C GLN A 70 -1.70 34.71 9.37
N GLY A 71 -2.73 34.77 10.21
CA GLY A 71 -3.88 35.66 10.02
C GLY A 71 -4.91 35.19 8.98
N GLN A 72 -4.69 34.05 8.32
CA GLN A 72 -5.70 33.41 7.46
C GLN A 72 -6.63 32.50 8.29
N PRO A 73 -7.78 32.07 7.75
CA PRO A 73 -8.64 31.11 8.43
C PRO A 73 -7.90 29.81 8.79
N GLY A 74 -8.34 29.17 9.87
CA GLY A 74 -7.86 27.84 10.26
C GLY A 74 -8.06 26.81 9.15
N LEU A 75 -7.11 25.89 9.04
CA LEU A 75 -7.08 24.83 8.03
C LEU A 75 -8.06 23.71 8.40
N LEU A 76 -8.91 23.32 7.45
CA LEU A 76 -9.77 22.13 7.54
C LEU A 76 -9.07 20.95 6.83
N THR A 77 -8.88 19.82 7.50
CA THR A 77 -8.23 18.64 6.93
C THR A 77 -9.26 17.54 6.70
N LEU A 78 -9.46 17.15 5.45
CA LEU A 78 -10.47 16.17 5.05
C LEU A 78 -9.81 14.94 4.44
N PHE A 79 -10.31 13.77 4.81
CA PHE A 79 -9.81 12.48 4.35
C PHE A 79 -10.90 11.71 3.59
N SER A 80 -10.55 11.09 2.48
CA SER A 80 -11.53 10.31 1.69
C SER A 80 -11.48 8.82 1.94
N GLY A 81 -11.01 8.35 3.11
CA GLY A 81 -11.09 6.94 3.51
C GLY A 81 -9.97 6.06 2.95
N ASP A 82 -10.03 4.76 3.32
CA ASP A 82 -9.02 3.73 3.10
C ASP A 82 -7.71 4.01 3.85
N ALA A 83 -7.73 3.72 5.15
CA ALA A 83 -6.55 3.79 6.01
C ALA A 83 -6.21 2.45 6.67
N PHE A 84 -7.21 1.62 7.02
CA PHE A 84 -6.94 0.51 7.93
C PHE A 84 -6.35 -0.74 7.28
N ASN A 85 -6.42 -0.90 5.96
CA ASN A 85 -5.87 -2.02 5.19
C ASN A 85 -5.70 -1.58 3.72
N PRO A 86 -4.81 -2.16 2.88
CA PRO A 86 -3.84 -3.22 3.15
C PRO A 86 -2.42 -2.72 3.40
N SER A 87 -1.86 -3.06 4.56
CA SER A 87 -0.44 -2.87 4.87
C SER A 87 0.08 -4.03 5.70
N LEU A 88 1.41 -4.13 5.81
CA LEU A 88 1.99 -5.17 6.65
C LEU A 88 1.70 -4.92 8.13
N GLU A 89 1.72 -3.65 8.52
CA GLU A 89 1.34 -3.18 9.83
C GLU A 89 -0.13 -3.49 10.12
N SER A 90 -1.02 -3.36 9.13
CA SER A 90 -2.44 -3.70 9.30
C SER A 90 -2.65 -5.19 9.49
N SER A 91 -1.91 -6.07 8.81
CA SER A 91 -2.02 -7.52 8.98
C SER A 91 -1.76 -7.95 10.43
N VAL A 92 -0.85 -7.25 11.13
CA VAL A 92 -0.50 -7.53 12.55
C VAL A 92 -1.42 -6.78 13.52
N THR A 93 -1.67 -5.50 13.28
CA THR A 93 -2.39 -4.62 14.22
C THR A 93 -3.89 -4.55 13.97
N LYS A 94 -4.37 -5.20 12.90
CA LYS A 94 -5.74 -5.12 12.39
C LYS A 94 -6.20 -3.67 12.22
N GLY A 95 -5.34 -2.84 11.63
CA GLY A 95 -5.57 -1.41 11.36
C GLY A 95 -5.27 -0.45 12.52
N ALA A 96 -5.10 -0.94 13.76
CA ALA A 96 -4.99 -0.07 14.95
C ALA A 96 -3.83 0.94 14.91
N HIS A 97 -2.75 0.63 14.19
CA HIS A 97 -1.60 1.53 14.03
C HIS A 97 -1.97 2.87 13.36
N MET A 98 -3.00 2.91 12.52
CA MET A 98 -3.39 4.13 11.78
C MET A 98 -4.22 5.11 12.60
N VAL A 99 -4.78 4.71 13.73
CA VAL A 99 -5.60 5.60 14.56
C VAL A 99 -4.78 6.80 15.06
N SER A 100 -3.60 6.54 15.64
CA SER A 100 -2.70 7.61 16.11
C SER A 100 -2.17 8.46 14.95
N VAL A 101 -2.00 7.85 13.78
CA VAL A 101 -1.57 8.53 12.54
C VAL A 101 -2.62 9.53 12.07
N LEU A 102 -3.87 9.10 11.91
CA LEU A 102 -4.96 9.96 11.43
C LEU A 102 -5.27 11.10 12.41
N ASN A 103 -5.18 10.83 13.72
CA ASN A 103 -5.32 11.86 14.75
C ASN A 103 -4.13 12.85 14.71
N ALA A 104 -2.90 12.38 14.51
CA ALA A 104 -1.71 13.24 14.41
C ALA A 104 -1.73 14.15 13.17
N VAL A 105 -2.32 13.70 12.06
CA VAL A 105 -2.57 14.53 10.87
C VAL A 105 -3.52 15.69 11.19
N GLY A 106 -4.41 15.52 12.18
CA GLY A 106 -5.41 16.52 12.54
C GLY A 106 -6.60 16.52 11.58
N THR A 107 -7.04 15.32 11.18
CA THR A 107 -8.21 15.12 10.31
C THR A 107 -9.49 15.57 11.00
N ASP A 108 -10.32 16.34 10.32
CA ASP A 108 -11.59 16.87 10.83
C ASP A 108 -12.81 16.00 10.48
N ALA A 109 -12.73 15.24 9.38
CA ALA A 109 -13.74 14.25 8.97
C ALA A 109 -13.17 13.29 7.92
N SER A 110 -13.71 12.06 7.88
CA SER A 110 -13.36 11.07 6.86
C SER A 110 -14.58 10.44 6.19
N CYS A 111 -14.47 10.07 4.91
CA CYS A 111 -15.35 9.04 4.34
C CYS A 111 -14.90 7.65 4.81
N VAL A 112 -15.82 6.70 4.91
CA VAL A 112 -15.48 5.27 5.01
C VAL A 112 -15.04 4.80 3.64
N GLY A 113 -13.91 4.10 3.52
CA GLY A 113 -13.50 3.37 2.31
C GLY A 113 -13.80 1.87 2.43
N ASN A 114 -13.69 1.12 1.33
CA ASN A 114 -13.94 -0.31 1.37
C ASN A 114 -12.91 -1.07 2.19
N HIS A 115 -11.64 -0.67 2.14
CA HIS A 115 -10.58 -1.37 2.84
C HIS A 115 -10.52 -1.00 4.34
N ASP A 116 -11.27 0.01 4.78
CA ASP A 116 -11.52 0.25 6.21
C ASP A 116 -12.36 -0.87 6.86
N LEU A 117 -13.07 -1.66 6.05
CA LEU A 117 -13.98 -2.74 6.48
C LEU A 117 -13.38 -4.14 6.31
N ASP A 118 -12.14 -4.27 5.82
CA ASP A 118 -11.53 -5.58 5.51
C ASP A 118 -11.39 -6.50 6.72
N PHE A 119 -11.18 -5.93 7.92
CA PHE A 119 -11.14 -6.70 9.18
C PHE A 119 -12.52 -6.86 9.84
N GLY A 120 -13.59 -6.53 9.11
CA GLY A 120 -14.97 -6.61 9.55
C GLY A 120 -15.48 -5.33 10.20
N VAL A 121 -16.81 -5.14 10.11
CA VAL A 121 -17.50 -3.92 10.55
C VAL A 121 -17.29 -3.61 12.03
N LYS A 122 -17.22 -4.64 12.90
CA LYS A 122 -16.99 -4.45 14.34
C LYS A 122 -15.60 -3.91 14.66
N GLN A 123 -14.60 -4.33 13.89
CA GLN A 123 -13.25 -3.80 14.03
C GLN A 123 -13.20 -2.35 13.55
N PHE A 124 -13.84 -2.05 12.42
CA PHE A 124 -13.99 -0.67 11.94
C PHE A 124 -14.64 0.23 13.00
N GLU A 125 -15.78 -0.17 13.59
CA GLU A 125 -16.45 0.58 14.66
C GLU A 125 -15.51 0.88 15.83
N HIS A 126 -14.78 -0.14 16.29
CA HIS A 126 -13.82 -0.01 17.39
C HIS A 126 -12.67 0.97 17.08
N LEU A 127 -12.17 0.99 15.85
CA LEU A 127 -11.11 1.91 15.43
C LEU A 127 -11.66 3.33 15.22
N ALA A 128 -12.83 3.45 14.59
CA ALA A 128 -13.51 4.71 14.33
C ALA A 128 -13.84 5.45 15.64
N GLU A 129 -14.23 4.74 16.70
CA GLU A 129 -14.47 5.31 18.04
C GLU A 129 -13.21 5.95 18.67
N LYS A 130 -12.01 5.53 18.24
CA LYS A 130 -10.73 6.07 18.73
C LYS A 130 -10.19 7.20 17.85
N CYS A 131 -10.81 7.47 16.71
CA CYS A 131 -10.52 8.64 15.91
C CYS A 131 -11.18 9.88 16.53
N GLU A 132 -10.49 11.02 16.47
CA GLU A 132 -10.99 12.30 17.03
C GLU A 132 -12.01 13.00 16.11
N PHE A 133 -12.38 12.37 15.00
CA PHE A 133 -13.24 12.90 13.95
C PHE A 133 -14.32 11.88 13.54
N PRO A 134 -15.45 12.34 12.97
CA PRO A 134 -16.48 11.45 12.48
C PRO A 134 -16.11 10.81 11.15
N TRP A 135 -16.52 9.55 11.02
CA TRP A 135 -16.55 8.82 9.75
C TRP A 135 -17.92 8.94 9.09
N LEU A 136 -17.93 9.14 7.76
CA LEU A 136 -19.12 9.43 6.98
C LEU A 136 -19.39 8.34 5.93
N LEU A 137 -20.63 7.88 5.85
CA LEU A 137 -21.13 6.99 4.79
C LEU A 137 -22.66 7.13 4.73
N ALA A 138 -23.20 7.72 3.67
CA ALA A 138 -24.61 8.10 3.63
C ALA A 138 -25.52 7.08 2.93
N ASN A 139 -24.93 6.21 2.11
CA ASN A 139 -25.65 5.46 1.08
C ASN A 139 -25.49 3.93 1.16
N VAL A 140 -24.81 3.44 2.21
CA VAL A 140 -24.78 2.02 2.57
C VAL A 140 -25.36 1.88 3.97
N LEU A 141 -26.52 1.26 4.08
CA LEU A 141 -27.28 1.17 5.33
C LEU A 141 -27.30 -0.26 5.84
N ASP A 142 -27.26 -0.40 7.16
CA ASP A 142 -27.39 -1.68 7.85
C ASP A 142 -28.73 -1.72 8.61
N PRO A 143 -29.74 -2.45 8.09
CA PRO A 143 -31.03 -2.59 8.75
C PRO A 143 -30.96 -3.18 10.16
N ALA A 144 -29.88 -3.90 10.50
CA ALA A 144 -29.69 -4.44 11.85
C ALA A 144 -29.37 -3.36 12.89
N LEU A 145 -28.86 -2.20 12.47
CA LEU A 145 -28.56 -1.06 13.33
C LEU A 145 -29.75 -0.10 13.48
N GLY A 146 -30.70 -0.13 12.54
CA GLY A 146 -31.92 0.67 12.55
C GLY A 146 -32.34 1.12 11.15
N GLU A 147 -33.53 1.69 11.04
CA GLU A 147 -34.00 2.31 9.79
C GLU A 147 -33.14 3.54 9.48
N ASP A 148 -32.51 3.56 8.31
CA ASP A 148 -31.59 4.62 7.85
C ASP A 148 -30.28 4.81 8.66
N VAL A 149 -29.82 3.78 9.38
CA VAL A 149 -28.50 3.79 10.03
C VAL A 149 -27.42 3.28 9.07
N PRO A 150 -26.35 4.05 8.81
CA PRO A 150 -25.25 3.59 7.98
C PRO A 150 -24.45 2.43 8.55
N LEU A 151 -23.82 1.68 7.64
CA LEU A 151 -22.87 0.64 7.99
C LEU A 151 -21.77 1.17 8.92
N GLY A 152 -21.43 0.39 9.96
CA GLY A 152 -20.37 0.72 10.91
C GLY A 152 -20.68 1.92 11.81
N ASN A 153 -21.96 2.25 12.01
CA ASN A 153 -22.40 3.42 12.79
C ASN A 153 -21.81 4.76 12.27
N ALA A 154 -21.42 4.82 11.00
CA ALA A 154 -20.96 6.05 10.37
C ALA A 154 -22.10 7.09 10.30
N LYS A 155 -21.75 8.37 10.20
CA LYS A 155 -22.75 9.44 10.02
C LYS A 155 -23.11 9.56 8.54
N ARG A 156 -24.37 9.86 8.23
CA ARG A 156 -24.76 10.18 6.84
C ARG A 156 -24.19 11.54 6.40
N THR A 157 -24.29 12.53 7.28
CA THR A 157 -23.81 13.89 7.05
C THR A 157 -23.15 14.45 8.31
N HIS A 158 -22.38 15.51 8.16
CA HIS A 158 -21.80 16.25 9.27
C HIS A 158 -21.71 17.74 8.96
N MET A 159 -21.96 18.59 9.95
CA MET A 159 -21.82 20.04 9.82
C MET A 159 -20.60 20.48 10.63
N LEU A 160 -19.64 21.11 9.98
CA LEU A 160 -18.50 21.76 10.63
C LEU A 160 -18.69 23.28 10.61
N THR A 161 -18.20 23.96 11.64
CA THR A 161 -18.14 25.43 11.67
C THR A 161 -16.69 25.83 11.75
N THR A 162 -16.21 26.56 10.75
CA THR A 162 -14.81 26.99 10.68
C THR A 162 -14.49 28.09 11.68
N SER A 163 -13.19 28.36 11.86
CA SER A 163 -12.67 29.41 12.75
C SER A 163 -13.23 30.82 12.49
N ASN A 164 -13.63 31.11 11.26
CA ASN A 164 -14.28 32.37 10.85
C ASN A 164 -15.81 32.26 10.74
N GLY A 165 -16.41 31.19 11.27
CA GLY A 165 -17.86 31.03 11.41
C GLY A 165 -18.60 30.46 10.20
N ILE A 166 -17.88 30.03 9.15
CA ILE A 166 -18.49 29.46 7.94
C ILE A 166 -18.98 28.05 8.23
N LYS A 167 -20.22 27.75 7.83
CA LYS A 167 -20.80 26.41 7.98
C LYS A 167 -20.52 25.53 6.76
N VAL A 168 -19.77 24.45 6.98
CA VAL A 168 -19.37 23.47 5.97
C VAL A 168 -20.21 22.21 6.15
N GLY A 169 -21.07 21.90 5.17
CA GLY A 169 -21.83 20.65 5.13
C GLY A 169 -21.02 19.54 4.47
N LEU A 170 -20.88 18.42 5.15
CA LEU A 170 -20.18 17.22 4.66
C LEU A 170 -21.14 16.07 4.43
N ILE A 171 -20.93 15.33 3.36
CA ILE A 171 -21.61 14.07 3.04
C ILE A 171 -20.57 13.01 2.64
N GLY A 172 -20.71 11.78 3.16
CA GLY A 172 -19.87 10.64 2.79
C GLY A 172 -20.57 9.73 1.79
N LEU A 173 -19.93 9.30 0.71
CA LEU A 173 -20.53 8.40 -0.29
C LEU A 173 -19.58 7.27 -0.71
N GLY A 174 -20.13 6.06 -0.78
CA GLY A 174 -19.45 4.86 -1.27
C GLY A 174 -20.04 4.30 -2.57
N GLU A 175 -19.27 3.50 -3.30
CA GLU A 175 -19.75 2.85 -4.51
C GLU A 175 -20.37 1.47 -4.21
N ARG A 176 -21.19 0.97 -5.14
CA ARG A 176 -21.94 -0.28 -4.93
C ARG A 176 -21.01 -1.48 -4.95
N GLU A 177 -19.99 -1.38 -5.80
CA GLU A 177 -19.03 -2.42 -6.12
C GLU A 177 -18.25 -2.88 -4.88
N TRP A 178 -18.05 -2.01 -3.89
CA TRP A 178 -17.49 -2.35 -2.58
C TRP A 178 -18.10 -3.59 -1.94
N LEU A 179 -19.42 -3.72 -2.05
CA LEU A 179 -20.17 -4.80 -1.38
C LEU A 179 -19.81 -6.18 -1.93
N ALA A 180 -19.23 -6.25 -3.12
CA ALA A 180 -18.74 -7.48 -3.74
C ALA A 180 -17.24 -7.72 -3.52
N THR A 181 -16.49 -6.72 -3.02
CA THR A 181 -15.03 -6.80 -2.86
C THR A 181 -14.58 -6.99 -1.41
N ILE A 182 -15.46 -6.75 -0.44
CA ILE A 182 -15.15 -6.89 0.98
C ILE A 182 -15.53 -8.31 1.44
N ASN A 183 -14.56 -9.00 2.05
CA ASN A 183 -14.71 -10.42 2.42
C ASN A 183 -15.76 -10.68 3.51
N SER A 184 -16.01 -9.72 4.39
CA SER A 184 -16.86 -9.90 5.57
C SER A 184 -17.76 -8.69 5.79
N LEU A 185 -18.96 -8.78 5.23
CA LEU A 185 -20.04 -7.80 5.43
C LEU A 185 -21.28 -8.46 6.03
N PRO A 186 -22.06 -7.73 6.84
CA PRO A 186 -23.38 -8.18 7.27
C PRO A 186 -24.27 -8.51 6.06
N PRO A 187 -25.17 -9.51 6.16
CA PRO A 187 -26.14 -9.76 5.11
C PRO A 187 -27.18 -8.63 5.04
N ASN A 188 -27.87 -8.52 3.90
CA ASN A 188 -29.00 -7.61 3.71
C ASN A 188 -28.70 -6.10 3.80
N LEU A 189 -27.45 -5.70 3.56
CA LEU A 189 -27.10 -4.27 3.43
C LEU A 189 -27.92 -3.61 2.31
N ILE A 190 -28.37 -2.39 2.57
CA ILE A 190 -29.13 -1.60 1.61
C ILE A 190 -28.21 -0.57 0.99
N TYR A 191 -27.89 -0.77 -0.29
CA TYR A 191 -27.23 0.26 -1.10
C TYR A 191 -28.26 1.21 -1.73
N LYS A 192 -28.11 2.51 -1.46
CA LYS A 192 -28.82 3.59 -2.15
C LYS A 192 -27.87 4.23 -3.17
N SER A 193 -28.40 4.62 -4.33
CA SER A 193 -27.63 5.34 -5.36
C SER A 193 -26.99 6.59 -4.78
N ALA A 194 -25.67 6.76 -4.96
CA ALA A 194 -24.92 7.94 -4.52
C ALA A 194 -25.57 9.25 -4.99
N THR A 195 -25.95 9.32 -6.28
CA THR A 195 -26.66 10.47 -6.85
C THR A 195 -28.00 10.74 -6.17
N ALA A 196 -28.77 9.68 -5.88
CA ALA A 196 -30.09 9.84 -5.25
C ALA A 196 -29.95 10.35 -3.82
N VAL A 197 -29.00 9.81 -3.07
CA VAL A 197 -28.71 10.24 -1.69
C VAL A 197 -28.17 11.66 -1.66
N ALA A 198 -27.30 12.05 -2.59
CA ALA A 198 -26.83 13.43 -2.71
C ALA A 198 -27.98 14.41 -2.99
N LYS A 199 -28.88 14.07 -3.94
CA LYS A 199 -30.07 14.89 -4.24
C LYS A 199 -31.03 15.02 -3.05
N GLU A 200 -31.05 14.03 -2.15
CA GLU A 200 -31.86 14.05 -0.94
C GLU A 200 -31.21 14.90 0.17
N LEU A 201 -29.92 14.68 0.45
CA LEU A 201 -29.26 15.18 1.65
C LEU A 201 -28.59 16.55 1.48
N VAL A 202 -28.10 16.87 0.28
CA VAL A 202 -27.44 18.15 0.02
C VAL A 202 -28.40 19.33 0.24
N PRO A 203 -29.66 19.31 -0.26
CA PRO A 203 -30.62 20.37 0.06
C PRO A 203 -30.90 20.52 1.56
N LYS A 204 -31.02 19.40 2.29
CA LYS A 204 -31.23 19.41 3.75
C LYS A 204 -30.07 20.07 4.49
N LEU A 205 -28.83 19.77 4.11
CA LEU A 205 -27.64 20.45 4.67
C LEU A 205 -27.69 21.96 4.41
N ARG A 206 -28.15 22.40 3.23
CA ARG A 206 -28.33 23.83 2.93
C ARG A 206 -29.42 24.47 3.77
N GLU A 207 -30.54 23.78 3.98
CA GLU A 207 -31.63 24.23 4.85
C GLU A 207 -31.19 24.35 6.32
N GLU A 208 -30.31 23.46 6.78
CA GLU A 208 -29.64 23.52 8.09
C GLU A 208 -28.57 24.63 8.19
N GLY A 209 -28.26 25.29 7.07
CA GLY A 209 -27.41 26.47 6.99
C GLY A 209 -26.00 26.24 6.45
N ALA A 210 -25.72 25.11 5.79
CA ALA A 210 -24.43 24.91 5.10
C ALA A 210 -24.21 25.95 4.00
N GLU A 211 -23.13 26.71 4.08
CA GLU A 211 -22.74 27.73 3.11
C GLU A 211 -21.87 27.16 1.98
N ILE A 212 -21.15 26.08 2.26
CA ILE A 212 -20.48 25.21 1.28
C ILE A 212 -20.87 23.75 1.55
N VAL A 213 -21.01 22.92 0.51
CA VAL A 213 -21.22 21.48 0.67
C VAL A 213 -20.13 20.72 -0.06
N ILE A 214 -19.41 19.91 0.69
CA ILE A 214 -18.29 19.07 0.25
C ILE A 214 -18.71 17.61 0.36
N CYS A 215 -18.54 16.87 -0.72
CA CYS A 215 -18.72 15.42 -0.72
C CYS A 215 -17.37 14.74 -0.51
N LEU A 216 -17.23 13.96 0.56
CA LEU A 216 -16.15 13.00 0.72
C LEU A 216 -16.63 11.70 0.08
N SER A 217 -15.94 11.26 -0.96
CA SER A 217 -16.32 10.10 -1.75
C SER A 217 -15.18 9.11 -1.76
N HIS A 218 -15.50 7.83 -1.59
CA HIS A 218 -14.53 6.77 -1.82
C HIS A 218 -14.93 5.91 -3.05
N MET A 219 -15.47 6.59 -4.06
CA MET A 219 -15.85 5.97 -5.34
C MET A 219 -14.75 6.16 -6.39
N ARG A 220 -14.78 5.30 -7.40
CA ARG A 220 -13.95 5.48 -8.60
C ARG A 220 -14.27 6.76 -9.36
N GLU A 221 -13.29 7.26 -10.12
CA GLU A 221 -13.41 8.49 -10.91
C GLU A 221 -14.65 8.53 -11.82
N PRO A 222 -14.99 7.47 -12.56
CA PRO A 222 -16.20 7.49 -13.39
C PRO A 222 -17.48 7.70 -12.57
N ASN A 223 -17.55 7.16 -11.35
CA ASN A 223 -18.69 7.28 -10.46
C ASN A 223 -18.77 8.68 -9.84
N ASP A 224 -17.63 9.27 -9.45
CA ASP A 224 -17.58 10.67 -9.01
C ASP A 224 -17.94 11.66 -10.13
N ASN A 225 -17.42 11.43 -11.34
CA ASN A 225 -17.76 12.25 -12.51
C ASN A 225 -19.25 12.17 -12.82
N LYS A 226 -19.83 10.95 -12.77
CA LYS A 226 -21.27 10.74 -12.92
C LYS A 226 -22.07 11.45 -11.82
N LEU A 227 -21.59 11.42 -10.57
CA LEU A 227 -22.22 12.14 -9.47
C LEU A 227 -22.22 13.65 -9.73
N ALA A 228 -21.08 14.23 -10.12
CA ALA A 228 -20.98 15.65 -10.49
C ALA A 228 -21.93 16.01 -11.65
N ASP A 229 -21.90 15.22 -12.73
CA ASP A 229 -22.72 15.46 -13.92
C ASP A 229 -24.23 15.38 -13.62
N GLN A 230 -24.65 14.49 -12.71
CA GLN A 230 -26.05 14.24 -12.40
C GLN A 230 -26.63 15.07 -11.25
N THR A 231 -25.78 15.77 -10.49
CA THR A 231 -26.21 16.59 -9.35
C THR A 231 -26.31 18.08 -9.68
N ASP A 232 -26.05 18.46 -10.94
CA ASP A 232 -26.27 19.81 -11.49
C ASP A 232 -25.66 20.93 -10.62
N GLY A 233 -24.50 20.64 -10.04
CA GLY A 233 -23.75 21.58 -9.23
C GLY A 233 -24.33 21.84 -7.84
N ILE A 234 -25.22 21.02 -7.26
CA ILE A 234 -25.65 21.24 -5.86
C ILE A 234 -24.51 20.99 -4.86
N ILE A 235 -23.53 20.14 -5.24
CA ILE A 235 -22.27 19.89 -4.52
C ILE A 235 -21.23 20.87 -5.08
N ASP A 236 -20.49 21.57 -4.21
CA ASP A 236 -19.47 22.53 -4.66
C ASP A 236 -18.18 21.82 -5.10
N ILE A 237 -17.75 20.82 -4.31
CA ILE A 237 -16.57 20.01 -4.58
C ILE A 237 -16.76 18.58 -4.06
N ILE A 238 -16.35 17.61 -4.89
CA ILE A 238 -16.22 16.19 -4.56
C ILE A 238 -14.72 15.92 -4.36
N LEU A 239 -14.39 15.45 -3.16
CA LEU A 239 -13.09 14.97 -2.78
C LEU A 239 -13.15 13.44 -2.79
N GLY A 240 -12.45 12.83 -3.74
CA GLY A 240 -12.51 11.41 -4.06
C GLY A 240 -11.29 10.62 -3.60
N GLY A 241 -11.44 9.30 -3.50
CA GLY A 241 -10.37 8.32 -3.24
C GLY A 241 -10.40 7.12 -4.19
N HIS A 242 -9.96 5.96 -3.71
CA HIS A 242 -10.04 4.61 -4.30
C HIS A 242 -9.11 4.32 -5.48
N ASP A 243 -8.87 5.28 -6.36
CA ASP A 243 -8.14 5.01 -7.62
C ASP A 243 -6.62 5.13 -7.53
N HIS A 244 -6.08 5.65 -6.41
CA HIS A 244 -4.65 5.77 -6.10
C HIS A 244 -3.85 6.73 -6.98
N TYR A 245 -4.51 7.63 -7.72
CA TYR A 245 -3.83 8.66 -8.51
C TYR A 245 -4.35 10.06 -8.23
N TYR A 246 -3.49 11.04 -8.52
CA TYR A 246 -3.83 12.45 -8.45
C TYR A 246 -4.53 12.88 -9.74
N ALA A 247 -5.73 13.43 -9.63
CA ALA A 247 -6.45 14.01 -10.77
C ALA A 247 -7.44 15.07 -10.33
N HIS A 248 -7.72 15.99 -11.25
CA HIS A 248 -8.72 17.03 -11.09
C HIS A 248 -9.54 17.17 -12.37
N SER A 249 -10.85 17.37 -12.19
CA SER A 249 -11.72 17.83 -13.26
C SER A 249 -12.79 18.80 -12.74
N PHE A 250 -13.37 19.58 -13.64
CA PHE A 250 -14.50 20.46 -13.33
C PHE A 250 -15.68 20.08 -14.22
N ARG A 251 -16.80 19.69 -13.61
CA ARG A 251 -17.96 19.13 -14.32
C ARG A 251 -19.26 19.70 -13.78
N ASN A 252 -20.10 20.24 -14.66
CA ASN A 252 -21.43 20.80 -14.33
C ASN A 252 -21.47 21.69 -13.08
N GLY A 253 -20.42 22.50 -12.86
CA GLY A 253 -20.35 23.41 -11.71
C GLY A 253 -19.73 22.81 -10.43
N THR A 254 -19.26 21.57 -10.47
CA THR A 254 -18.64 20.86 -9.34
C THR A 254 -17.19 20.50 -9.66
N HIS A 255 -16.29 20.75 -8.71
CA HIS A 255 -14.91 20.25 -8.78
C HIS A 255 -14.87 18.77 -8.37
N VAL A 256 -14.12 17.93 -9.08
CA VAL A 256 -13.85 16.54 -8.70
C VAL A 256 -12.35 16.40 -8.55
N LEU A 257 -11.88 16.06 -7.35
CA LEU A 257 -10.46 16.06 -7.00
C LEU A 257 -10.05 14.78 -6.26
N ARG A 258 -8.91 14.21 -6.65
CA ARG A 258 -8.21 13.13 -5.95
C ARG A 258 -6.80 13.57 -5.59
N SER A 259 -6.31 13.13 -4.45
CA SER A 259 -5.04 13.57 -3.87
C SER A 259 -3.96 12.48 -3.88
N GLY A 260 -4.03 11.47 -4.74
CA GLY A 260 -2.98 10.45 -4.83
C GLY A 260 -3.21 9.28 -3.87
N THR A 261 -2.17 8.86 -3.15
CA THR A 261 -2.17 7.70 -2.23
C THR A 261 -0.91 7.66 -1.36
N ASP A 262 -0.91 6.88 -0.29
CA ASP A 262 0.23 6.51 0.58
C ASP A 262 1.09 7.69 1.03
N PHE A 263 0.43 8.81 1.34
CA PHE A 263 1.07 10.06 1.74
C PHE A 263 2.06 10.62 0.69
N LYS A 264 2.00 10.14 -0.56
CA LYS A 264 2.87 10.59 -1.65
C LYS A 264 2.46 11.95 -2.21
N GLN A 265 1.18 12.28 -2.11
CA GLN A 265 0.65 13.58 -2.48
C GLN A 265 -0.39 14.07 -1.47
N LEU A 266 -0.60 15.39 -1.46
CA LEU A 266 -1.75 16.04 -0.87
C LEU A 266 -2.23 17.19 -1.75
N SER A 267 -3.46 17.63 -1.53
CA SER A 267 -4.00 18.84 -2.14
C SER A 267 -4.23 19.92 -1.09
N TYR A 268 -3.70 21.11 -1.34
CA TYR A 268 -4.08 22.33 -0.64
C TYR A 268 -5.09 23.10 -1.51
N ILE A 269 -6.20 23.50 -0.91
CA ILE A 269 -7.34 24.10 -1.61
C ILE A 269 -7.70 25.39 -0.88
N GLU A 270 -7.84 26.46 -1.65
CA GLU A 270 -8.40 27.72 -1.19
C GLU A 270 -9.76 27.92 -1.83
N ALA A 271 -10.78 28.18 -1.02
CA ALA A 271 -12.11 28.51 -1.52
C ALA A 271 -12.45 29.97 -1.17
N ARG A 272 -13.04 30.67 -2.14
CA ARG A 272 -13.49 32.06 -2.02
C ARG A 272 -14.93 32.16 -2.52
N ARG A 273 -15.79 32.91 -1.85
CA ARG A 273 -17.15 33.17 -2.35
C ARG A 273 -17.09 33.95 -3.65
N LYS A 274 -17.93 33.58 -4.62
CA LYS A 274 -18.00 34.32 -5.87
C LYS A 274 -18.60 35.70 -5.65
N GLN A 275 -18.07 36.70 -6.34
CA GLN A 275 -18.54 38.09 -6.24
C GLN A 275 -19.94 38.28 -6.84
N ASP A 276 -20.26 37.54 -7.90
CA ASP A 276 -21.56 37.59 -8.60
C ASP A 276 -22.63 36.75 -7.91
N ASN A 277 -22.24 35.65 -7.26
CA ASN A 277 -23.13 34.78 -6.51
C ASN A 277 -22.46 34.27 -5.23
N PRO A 278 -22.68 34.94 -4.08
CA PRO A 278 -22.07 34.54 -2.79
C PRO A 278 -22.47 33.14 -2.28
N LYS A 279 -23.45 32.48 -2.90
CA LYS A 279 -23.81 31.07 -2.62
C LYS A 279 -22.95 30.06 -3.39
N ARG A 280 -22.06 30.55 -4.26
CA ARG A 280 -21.12 29.76 -5.05
C ARG A 280 -19.69 30.09 -4.64
N TRP A 281 -18.79 29.18 -4.98
CA TRP A 281 -17.40 29.24 -4.60
C TRP A 281 -16.49 29.16 -5.82
N ASP A 282 -15.41 29.93 -5.79
CA ASP A 282 -14.24 29.80 -6.65
C ASP A 282 -13.17 29.03 -5.87
N PHE A 283 -12.47 28.12 -6.56
CA PHE A 283 -11.43 27.29 -5.96
C PHE A 283 -10.09 27.52 -6.64
N ASP A 284 -9.03 27.58 -5.85
CA ASP A 284 -7.65 27.43 -6.30
C ASP A 284 -7.06 26.19 -5.63
N ILE A 285 -6.44 25.31 -6.41
CA ILE A 285 -6.02 23.97 -5.98
C ILE A 285 -4.56 23.78 -6.31
N TRP A 286 -3.77 23.42 -5.32
CA TRP A 286 -2.36 23.08 -5.45
C TRP A 286 -2.09 21.64 -5.04
N ARG A 287 -1.38 20.91 -5.89
CA ARG A 287 -0.76 19.63 -5.57
C ARG A 287 0.56 19.87 -4.85
N ARG A 288 0.82 19.06 -3.81
CA ARG A 288 2.16 18.87 -3.25
C ARG A 288 2.55 17.41 -3.39
N ASP A 289 3.76 17.18 -3.92
CA ASP A 289 4.39 15.88 -3.90
C ASP A 289 5.30 15.79 -2.65
N ILE A 290 5.20 14.69 -1.92
CA ILE A 290 6.05 14.43 -0.76
C ILE A 290 7.30 13.72 -1.28
N THR A 291 8.35 14.50 -1.53
CA THR A 291 9.63 13.99 -2.03
C THR A 291 10.64 13.79 -0.90
N SER A 292 11.77 13.12 -1.18
CA SER A 292 12.84 12.92 -0.19
C SER A 292 13.47 14.23 0.31
N GLU A 293 13.32 15.32 -0.44
CA GLU A 293 13.78 16.67 -0.09
C GLU A 293 12.98 17.30 1.06
N VAL A 294 11.72 16.88 1.25
CA VAL A 294 10.89 17.35 2.36
C VAL A 294 11.49 16.82 3.66
N PRO A 295 11.78 17.67 4.67
CA PRO A 295 12.34 17.21 5.92
C PRO A 295 11.34 16.38 6.72
N GLU A 296 11.83 15.40 7.47
CA GLU A 296 11.00 14.57 8.35
C GLU A 296 10.65 15.31 9.64
N ASP A 297 9.41 15.20 10.09
CA ASP A 297 9.00 15.64 11.41
C ASP A 297 9.53 14.67 12.48
N GLU A 298 10.52 15.10 13.25
CA GLU A 298 11.25 14.29 14.24
C GLU A 298 10.35 13.50 15.22
N PRO A 299 9.30 14.11 15.85
CA PRO A 299 8.38 13.35 16.70
C PRO A 299 7.64 12.24 15.95
N THR A 300 7.18 12.54 14.73
CA THR A 300 6.47 11.58 13.88
C THR A 300 7.40 10.49 13.37
N ALA A 301 8.65 10.82 13.00
CA ALA A 301 9.65 9.82 12.62
C ALA A 301 9.92 8.83 13.77
N LYS A 302 9.94 9.29 15.03
CA LYS A 302 10.03 8.41 16.20
C LYS A 302 8.78 7.54 16.37
N LEU A 303 7.58 8.08 16.14
CA LEU A 303 6.34 7.32 16.16
C LEU A 303 6.36 6.21 15.10
N VAL A 304 6.65 6.55 13.84
CA VAL A 304 6.79 5.58 12.73
C VAL A 304 7.80 4.50 13.11
N ASN A 305 9.00 4.87 13.56
CA ASN A 305 10.00 3.91 14.01
C ASN A 305 9.50 3.01 15.16
N SER A 306 8.74 3.54 16.12
CA SER A 306 8.18 2.72 17.20
C SER A 306 7.13 1.72 16.72
N LEU A 307 6.34 2.10 15.71
CA LEU A 307 5.32 1.24 15.09
C LEU A 307 5.98 0.16 14.22
N THR A 308 7.04 0.50 13.48
CA THR A 308 7.63 -0.37 12.45
C THR A 308 8.88 -1.12 12.92
N SER A 309 9.59 -0.67 13.97
CA SER A 309 10.88 -1.26 14.40
C SER A 309 10.84 -2.76 14.70
N LYS A 310 9.73 -3.27 15.25
CA LYS A 310 9.53 -4.70 15.51
C LYS A 310 9.44 -5.52 14.22
N LEU A 311 8.95 -4.91 13.14
CA LEU A 311 8.81 -5.52 11.82
C LEU A 311 10.10 -5.33 10.97
N GLN A 312 10.76 -4.17 11.07
CA GLN A 312 11.82 -3.78 10.14
C GLN A 312 13.06 -4.69 10.14
N LYS A 313 13.52 -5.19 11.30
CA LYS A 313 14.80 -5.92 11.36
C LYS A 313 14.81 -7.22 10.55
N SER A 314 13.71 -7.97 10.55
CA SER A 314 13.61 -9.21 9.77
C SER A 314 13.26 -8.95 8.30
N LEU A 315 12.48 -7.90 8.04
CA LEU A 315 11.94 -7.60 6.70
C LEU A 315 12.90 -6.83 5.79
N ALA A 316 13.88 -6.12 6.36
CA ALA A 316 14.90 -5.39 5.61
C ALA A 316 15.87 -6.31 4.86
N ARG A 317 15.87 -7.61 5.18
CA ARG A 317 16.77 -8.59 4.56
C ARG A 317 16.48 -8.71 3.06
N PRO A 318 17.49 -8.52 2.20
CA PRO A 318 17.32 -8.75 0.77
C PRO A 318 17.13 -10.25 0.47
N VAL A 319 16.21 -10.54 -0.46
CA VAL A 319 15.88 -11.88 -0.96
C VAL A 319 16.37 -12.09 -2.38
N GLY A 320 16.43 -11.03 -3.19
CA GLY A 320 16.69 -11.10 -4.62
C GLY A 320 17.31 -9.82 -5.16
N TRP A 321 17.68 -9.82 -6.44
CA TRP A 321 18.01 -8.62 -7.20
C TRP A 321 17.20 -8.56 -8.48
N THR A 322 16.74 -7.38 -8.88
CA THR A 322 16.21 -7.13 -10.22
C THR A 322 17.11 -6.17 -11.00
N ALA A 323 17.38 -6.48 -12.26
CA ALA A 323 18.10 -5.58 -13.18
C ALA A 323 17.17 -4.50 -13.74
N MET A 324 15.86 -4.75 -13.72
CA MET A 324 14.84 -3.90 -14.34
C MET A 324 13.88 -3.34 -13.30
N PRO A 325 13.35 -2.12 -13.52
CA PRO A 325 12.29 -1.60 -12.66
C PRO A 325 11.06 -2.52 -12.72
N LEU A 326 10.46 -2.86 -11.58
CA LEU A 326 9.24 -3.68 -11.52
C LEU A 326 8.03 -2.79 -11.28
N ASP A 327 7.13 -2.69 -12.26
CA ASP A 327 5.97 -1.82 -12.21
C ASP A 327 4.81 -2.49 -11.46
N ALA A 328 4.68 -2.24 -10.17
CA ALA A 328 3.60 -2.73 -9.32
C ALA A 328 2.54 -1.65 -9.04
N ARG A 329 2.46 -0.59 -9.85
CA ARG A 329 1.48 0.50 -9.69
C ARG A 329 0.06 -0.03 -9.83
N PHE A 330 -0.86 0.51 -9.02
CA PHE A 330 -2.29 0.15 -9.02
C PHE A 330 -2.90 0.21 -10.43
N ILE A 331 -2.71 1.34 -11.11
CA ILE A 331 -3.24 1.58 -12.46
C ILE A 331 -2.65 0.59 -13.48
N THR A 332 -1.34 0.37 -13.45
CA THR A 332 -0.67 -0.55 -14.40
C THR A 332 -1.25 -1.94 -14.25
N ALA A 333 -1.26 -2.49 -13.04
CA ALA A 333 -1.72 -3.85 -12.77
C ALA A 333 -3.20 -4.09 -13.14
N ARG A 334 -4.01 -3.03 -13.21
CA ARG A 334 -5.47 -3.09 -13.46
C ARG A 334 -5.90 -2.67 -14.87
N LEU A 335 -5.00 -2.10 -15.69
CA LEU A 335 -5.33 -1.68 -17.07
C LEU A 335 -4.49 -2.35 -18.15
N LYS A 336 -3.31 -2.88 -17.82
CA LYS A 336 -2.38 -3.40 -18.81
C LYS A 336 -1.47 -4.48 -18.22
N GLU A 337 -0.71 -5.11 -19.11
CA GLU A 337 0.36 -6.02 -18.71
C GLU A 337 1.40 -5.29 -17.84
N SER A 338 1.73 -5.89 -16.70
CA SER A 338 2.81 -5.45 -15.82
C SER A 338 3.93 -6.48 -15.85
N ASN A 339 5.19 -6.03 -15.83
CA ASN A 339 6.31 -6.96 -15.70
C ASN A 339 6.38 -7.61 -14.31
N MET A 340 5.86 -6.95 -13.26
CA MET A 340 5.62 -7.59 -11.95
C MET A 340 4.56 -8.68 -12.08
N GLY A 341 3.44 -8.41 -12.77
CA GLY A 341 2.40 -9.40 -13.05
C GLY A 341 2.93 -10.61 -13.81
N ASN A 342 3.72 -10.39 -14.86
CA ASN A 342 4.38 -11.44 -15.63
C ASN A 342 5.29 -12.31 -14.76
N PHE A 343 6.16 -11.67 -13.97
CA PHE A 343 7.10 -12.35 -13.08
C PHE A 343 6.40 -13.29 -12.11
N VAL A 344 5.35 -12.80 -11.46
CA VAL A 344 4.62 -13.57 -10.45
C VAL A 344 3.84 -14.71 -11.10
N CYS A 345 3.14 -14.45 -12.21
CA CYS A 345 2.42 -15.50 -12.94
C CYS A 345 3.37 -16.58 -13.49
N ASP A 346 4.58 -16.21 -13.91
CA ASP A 346 5.59 -17.18 -14.37
C ASP A 346 6.06 -18.09 -13.23
N ILE A 347 6.23 -17.53 -12.02
CA ILE A 347 6.56 -18.30 -10.83
C ILE A 347 5.42 -19.25 -10.46
N MET A 348 4.17 -18.76 -10.43
CA MET A 348 2.98 -19.60 -10.19
C MET A 348 2.91 -20.78 -11.16
N ARG A 349 3.03 -20.49 -12.46
CA ARG A 349 3.00 -21.52 -13.52
C ARG A 349 4.14 -22.52 -13.34
N SER A 350 5.36 -22.04 -13.10
CA SER A 350 6.54 -22.90 -13.01
C SER A 350 6.57 -23.74 -11.73
N TYR A 351 6.07 -23.22 -10.60
CA TYR A 351 6.04 -23.94 -9.33
C TYR A 351 5.14 -25.18 -9.40
N HIS A 352 3.96 -25.02 -10.01
CA HIS A 352 3.00 -26.11 -10.18
C HIS A 352 3.19 -26.92 -11.47
N ASN A 353 4.18 -26.57 -12.31
CA ASN A 353 4.36 -27.14 -13.65
C ASN A 353 3.04 -27.13 -14.46
N ALA A 354 2.30 -26.03 -14.36
CA ALA A 354 1.02 -25.82 -15.01
C ALA A 354 1.18 -25.37 -16.46
N ASP A 355 0.14 -25.56 -17.28
CA ASP A 355 0.11 -25.07 -18.66
C ASP A 355 0.05 -23.55 -18.72
N CYS A 356 -0.72 -22.92 -17.83
CA CYS A 356 -0.91 -21.48 -17.75
C CYS A 356 -1.20 -21.03 -16.31
N ALA A 357 -1.10 -19.73 -16.06
CA ALA A 357 -1.49 -19.09 -14.81
C ALA A 357 -2.27 -17.79 -15.08
N ILE A 358 -3.22 -17.48 -14.19
CA ILE A 358 -3.98 -16.23 -14.15
C ILE A 358 -3.91 -15.70 -12.72
N MET A 359 -3.67 -14.40 -12.58
CA MET A 359 -3.74 -13.69 -11.31
C MET A 359 -4.56 -12.41 -11.52
N ALA A 360 -5.46 -12.11 -10.60
CA ALA A 360 -6.18 -10.85 -10.59
C ALA A 360 -5.17 -9.70 -10.32
N GLY A 361 -5.20 -8.64 -11.12
CA GLY A 361 -4.33 -7.46 -10.94
C GLY A 361 -4.50 -6.81 -9.56
N GLY A 362 -5.67 -6.99 -8.94
CA GLY A 362 -5.98 -6.60 -7.57
C GLY A 362 -5.13 -7.27 -6.49
N THR A 363 -4.47 -8.39 -6.79
CA THR A 363 -3.55 -9.07 -5.88
C THR A 363 -2.22 -8.31 -5.75
N ILE A 364 -1.85 -7.49 -6.73
CA ILE A 364 -0.65 -6.62 -6.69
C ILE A 364 -0.99 -5.32 -5.95
N ARG A 365 -0.34 -5.08 -4.81
CA ARG A 365 -0.60 -3.96 -3.88
C ARG A 365 0.61 -3.06 -3.62
N GLY A 366 1.71 -3.24 -4.34
CA GLY A 366 2.93 -2.47 -4.06
C GLY A 366 2.83 -0.97 -4.37
N ASP A 367 1.88 -0.59 -5.23
CA ASP A 367 1.61 0.77 -5.75
C ASP A 367 2.86 1.63 -6.03
N GLN A 368 3.90 1.02 -6.56
CA GLN A 368 5.14 1.71 -6.88
C GLN A 368 5.88 1.00 -7.98
N ILE A 369 6.89 1.69 -8.52
CA ILE A 369 7.90 1.05 -9.35
C ILE A 369 9.07 0.71 -8.43
N TYR A 370 9.31 -0.58 -8.20
CA TYR A 370 10.50 -1.01 -7.48
C TYR A 370 11.71 -0.78 -8.39
N PRO A 371 12.71 0.03 -7.99
CA PRO A 371 13.85 0.33 -8.85
C PRO A 371 14.73 -0.90 -9.06
N PRO A 372 15.58 -0.91 -10.12
CA PRO A 372 16.67 -1.87 -10.23
C PRO A 372 17.49 -1.91 -8.93
N GLY A 373 17.78 -3.12 -8.45
CA GLY A 373 18.46 -3.30 -7.18
C GLY A 373 17.90 -4.45 -6.36
N ALA A 374 18.12 -4.36 -5.04
CA ALA A 374 17.78 -5.41 -4.10
C ALA A 374 16.27 -5.45 -3.85
N ILE A 375 15.67 -6.62 -4.05
CA ILE A 375 14.32 -6.93 -3.60
C ILE A 375 14.43 -7.47 -2.18
N ARG A 376 13.68 -6.89 -1.24
CA ARG A 376 13.67 -7.25 0.18
C ARG A 376 12.42 -8.04 0.55
N ILE A 377 12.46 -8.69 1.72
CA ILE A 377 11.26 -9.37 2.25
C ILE A 377 10.12 -8.35 2.38
N LYS A 378 10.39 -7.13 2.87
CA LYS A 378 9.38 -6.07 2.94
C LYS A 378 8.73 -5.77 1.59
N ASP A 379 9.47 -5.82 0.49
CA ASP A 379 8.96 -5.45 -0.83
C ASP A 379 7.97 -6.51 -1.32
N ILE A 380 8.30 -7.80 -1.13
CA ILE A 380 7.39 -8.91 -1.43
C ILE A 380 6.15 -8.84 -0.55
N THR A 381 6.33 -8.72 0.77
CA THR A 381 5.20 -8.75 1.71
C THR A 381 4.30 -7.53 1.55
N SER A 382 4.84 -6.35 1.24
CA SER A 382 4.02 -5.15 0.98
C SER A 382 3.32 -5.23 -0.38
N CYS A 383 3.98 -5.81 -1.40
CA CYS A 383 3.38 -5.98 -2.72
C CYS A 383 2.27 -7.05 -2.73
N PHE A 384 2.37 -8.07 -1.87
CA PHE A 384 1.43 -9.18 -1.73
C PHE A 384 1.06 -9.38 -0.25
N PRO A 385 0.27 -8.45 0.33
CA PRO A 385 -0.03 -8.43 1.76
C PRO A 385 -1.09 -9.46 2.18
N PHE A 386 -1.86 -9.98 1.21
CA PHE A 386 -2.87 -10.99 1.47
C PHE A 386 -2.26 -12.39 1.60
N GLU A 387 -2.88 -13.20 2.43
CA GLU A 387 -2.55 -14.62 2.61
C GLU A 387 -3.27 -15.47 1.55
N ASP A 388 -3.22 -15.03 0.28
CA ASP A 388 -3.87 -15.73 -0.81
C ASP A 388 -3.06 -16.99 -1.18
N PRO A 389 -3.63 -18.20 -1.04
CA PRO A 389 -2.97 -19.42 -1.49
C PRO A 389 -3.05 -19.55 -3.01
N VAL A 390 -2.00 -20.12 -3.60
CA VAL A 390 -2.00 -20.46 -5.02
C VAL A 390 -2.63 -21.84 -5.21
N VAL A 391 -3.77 -21.86 -5.90
CA VAL A 391 -4.50 -23.09 -6.25
C VAL A 391 -4.11 -23.60 -7.63
N LEU A 392 -4.20 -24.92 -7.83
CA LEU A 392 -3.99 -25.56 -9.13
C LEU A 392 -5.29 -26.21 -9.59
N LEU A 393 -5.82 -25.72 -10.70
CA LEU A 393 -7.09 -26.14 -11.24
C LEU A 393 -6.91 -26.79 -12.61
N LYS A 394 -7.68 -27.84 -12.88
CA LYS A 394 -7.83 -28.39 -14.23
C LYS A 394 -9.10 -27.85 -14.85
N ALA A 395 -8.90 -26.87 -15.73
CA ALA A 395 -9.98 -26.15 -16.40
C ALA A 395 -10.04 -26.50 -17.90
N LYS A 396 -11.25 -26.46 -18.46
CA LYS A 396 -11.45 -26.48 -19.92
C LYS A 396 -11.05 -25.12 -20.50
N GLY A 397 -10.65 -25.07 -21.76
CA GLY A 397 -10.31 -23.81 -22.45
C GLY A 397 -11.44 -22.77 -22.41
N GLN A 398 -12.70 -23.21 -22.43
CA GLN A 398 -13.86 -22.32 -22.32
C GLN A 398 -13.92 -21.60 -20.97
N ALA A 399 -13.61 -22.28 -19.86
CA ALA A 399 -13.58 -21.65 -18.54
C ALA A 399 -12.47 -20.59 -18.45
N ILE A 400 -11.34 -20.81 -19.11
CA ILE A 400 -10.26 -19.82 -19.23
C ILE A 400 -10.74 -18.62 -20.03
N TRP A 401 -11.43 -18.83 -21.15
CA TRP A 401 -12.02 -17.76 -21.95
C TRP A 401 -13.02 -16.93 -21.13
N ASP A 402 -13.94 -17.60 -20.44
CA ASP A 402 -14.98 -16.95 -19.63
C ASP A 402 -14.38 -16.16 -18.46
N ALA A 403 -13.30 -16.67 -17.84
CA ALA A 403 -12.55 -15.96 -16.82
C ALA A 403 -11.87 -14.69 -17.38
N LEU A 404 -11.29 -14.75 -18.58
CA LEU A 404 -10.72 -13.58 -19.24
C LEU A 404 -11.80 -12.55 -19.62
N GLU A 405 -12.93 -12.99 -20.18
CA GLU A 405 -14.10 -12.13 -20.46
C GLU A 405 -14.60 -11.44 -19.19
N ASN A 406 -14.72 -12.18 -18.08
CA ASN A 406 -15.06 -11.59 -16.79
C ASN A 406 -14.01 -10.57 -16.35
N GLY A 407 -12.73 -10.88 -16.49
CA GLY A 407 -11.62 -10.02 -16.12
C GLY A 407 -11.59 -8.68 -16.86
N VAL A 408 -12.01 -8.65 -18.14
CA VAL A 408 -12.06 -7.43 -18.95
C VAL A 408 -13.45 -6.77 -19.00
N SER A 409 -14.47 -7.38 -18.38
CA SER A 409 -15.89 -6.98 -18.47
C SER A 409 -16.18 -5.53 -18.07
N LEU A 410 -15.47 -5.01 -17.08
CA LEU A 410 -15.65 -3.66 -16.53
C LEU A 410 -14.52 -2.70 -16.92
N TYR A 411 -13.60 -3.12 -17.78
CA TYR A 411 -12.57 -2.23 -18.33
C TYR A 411 -13.20 -0.98 -18.96
N PRO A 412 -12.68 0.24 -18.75
CA PRO A 412 -11.43 0.59 -18.03
C PRO A 412 -11.61 1.01 -16.56
N ALA A 413 -12.63 0.52 -15.85
CA ALA A 413 -12.97 0.98 -14.48
C ALA A 413 -11.98 0.59 -13.36
N LEU A 414 -10.71 0.31 -13.66
CA LEU A 414 -9.66 -0.01 -12.67
C LEU A 414 -10.06 -1.11 -11.67
N GLU A 415 -10.80 -2.11 -12.14
CA GLU A 415 -11.22 -3.23 -11.33
C GLU A 415 -10.08 -4.20 -11.04
N GLY A 416 -9.99 -4.71 -9.81
CA GLY A 416 -8.97 -5.68 -9.40
C GLY A 416 -9.01 -6.97 -10.22
N ARG A 417 -10.13 -7.28 -10.88
CA ARG A 417 -10.35 -8.49 -11.69
C ARG A 417 -9.54 -8.55 -12.99
N PHE A 418 -8.88 -7.47 -13.41
CA PHE A 418 -8.11 -7.46 -14.65
C PHE A 418 -7.02 -8.57 -14.63
N PRO A 419 -6.96 -9.47 -15.62
CA PRO A 419 -6.13 -10.66 -15.50
C PRO A 419 -4.69 -10.41 -15.97
N GLN A 420 -3.74 -10.56 -15.05
CA GLN A 420 -2.32 -10.79 -15.32
C GLN A 420 -2.12 -12.28 -15.60
N VAL A 421 -1.25 -12.64 -16.56
CA VAL A 421 -1.20 -14.01 -17.09
C VAL A 421 0.21 -14.54 -17.36
N SER A 422 0.36 -15.86 -17.37
CA SER A 422 1.53 -16.59 -17.88
C SER A 422 1.10 -17.81 -18.68
N GLY A 423 1.79 -18.08 -19.80
CA GLY A 423 1.40 -19.14 -20.73
C GLY A 423 0.11 -18.84 -21.52
N ILE A 424 -0.45 -17.64 -21.36
CA ILE A 424 -1.61 -17.13 -22.08
C ILE A 424 -1.19 -15.86 -22.81
N GLU A 425 -1.57 -15.75 -24.07
CA GLU A 425 -1.61 -14.48 -24.79
C GLU A 425 -3.08 -14.20 -25.16
N TYR A 426 -3.59 -12.99 -24.92
CA TYR A 426 -4.94 -12.64 -25.33
C TYR A 426 -5.04 -11.23 -25.91
N GLU A 427 -5.97 -11.08 -26.84
CA GLU A 427 -6.32 -9.79 -27.44
C GLU A 427 -7.77 -9.47 -27.08
N PHE A 428 -8.04 -8.22 -26.67
CA PHE A 428 -9.40 -7.79 -26.35
C PHE A 428 -9.70 -6.38 -26.85
N ASP A 429 -10.99 -6.13 -27.13
CA ASP A 429 -11.53 -4.87 -27.60
C ASP A 429 -12.51 -4.30 -26.55
N PRO A 430 -12.14 -3.20 -25.86
CA PRO A 430 -12.98 -2.62 -24.82
C PRO A 430 -14.23 -1.93 -25.36
N SER A 431 -14.28 -1.63 -26.67
CA SER A 431 -15.46 -1.03 -27.32
C SER A 431 -16.63 -2.04 -27.47
N LYS A 432 -16.34 -3.34 -27.36
CA LYS A 432 -17.35 -4.39 -27.46
C LYS A 432 -18.17 -4.56 -26.19
N PRO A 433 -19.42 -5.06 -26.31
CA PRO A 433 -20.24 -5.40 -25.16
C PRO A 433 -19.52 -6.39 -24.23
N SER A 434 -19.73 -6.24 -22.92
CA SER A 434 -19.24 -7.19 -21.91
C SER A 434 -19.66 -8.63 -22.26
N GLY A 435 -18.74 -9.58 -22.14
CA GLY A 435 -18.91 -10.98 -22.56
C GLY A 435 -18.61 -11.25 -24.04
N GLN A 436 -18.20 -10.23 -24.81
CA GLN A 436 -17.75 -10.34 -26.21
C GLN A 436 -16.48 -9.51 -26.47
N ARG A 437 -15.71 -9.22 -25.42
CA ARG A 437 -14.53 -8.34 -25.50
C ARG A 437 -13.28 -9.10 -25.91
N ILE A 438 -13.14 -10.36 -25.52
CA ILE A 438 -12.01 -11.20 -25.91
C ILE A 438 -12.15 -11.57 -27.39
N LEU A 439 -11.09 -11.32 -28.16
CA LEU A 439 -11.03 -11.58 -29.59
C LEU A 439 -10.25 -12.84 -29.92
N SER A 440 -9.14 -13.05 -29.21
CA SER A 440 -8.31 -14.24 -29.38
C SER A 440 -7.61 -14.59 -28.08
N VAL A 441 -7.42 -15.89 -27.86
CA VAL A 441 -6.65 -16.44 -26.75
C VAL A 441 -5.72 -17.51 -27.30
N LYS A 442 -4.45 -17.46 -26.92
CA LYS A 442 -3.48 -18.53 -27.14
C LYS A 442 -3.02 -19.07 -25.81
N ILE A 443 -2.95 -20.39 -25.69
CA ILE A 443 -2.44 -21.07 -24.51
C ILE A 443 -1.22 -21.89 -24.95
N ASN A 444 -0.06 -21.63 -24.35
CA ASN A 444 1.22 -22.23 -24.74
C ASN A 444 1.50 -22.15 -26.26
N GLY A 445 1.25 -20.97 -26.85
CA GLY A 445 1.46 -20.69 -28.27
C GLY A 445 0.43 -21.30 -29.22
N LYS A 446 -0.55 -22.07 -28.72
CA LYS A 446 -1.64 -22.64 -29.51
C LYS A 446 -2.89 -21.78 -29.39
N THR A 447 -3.44 -21.36 -30.52
CA THR A 447 -4.72 -20.65 -30.58
C THR A 447 -5.84 -21.53 -30.04
N TYR A 448 -6.61 -21.00 -29.09
CA TYR A 448 -7.84 -21.62 -28.63
C TYR A 448 -9.02 -21.05 -29.43
N GLU A 449 -9.83 -21.93 -30.02
CA GLU A 449 -11.10 -21.54 -30.64
C GLU A 449 -12.25 -21.87 -29.68
N PRO A 450 -13.05 -20.88 -29.27
CA PRO A 450 -14.17 -21.12 -28.36
C PRO A 450 -15.24 -22.00 -29.01
N GLU A 451 -15.84 -22.90 -28.24
CA GLU A 451 -17.03 -23.60 -28.69
C GLU A 451 -18.20 -22.59 -28.75
N LYS A 452 -19.03 -22.67 -29.81
CA LYS A 452 -20.09 -21.68 -30.10
C LYS A 452 -20.82 -21.20 -28.83
N PHE A 453 -20.81 -19.88 -28.63
CA PHE A 453 -21.46 -19.13 -27.55
C PHE A 453 -22.81 -19.73 -27.15
N LEU A 454 -22.84 -20.47 -26.05
CA LEU A 454 -24.04 -20.67 -25.26
C LEU A 454 -24.05 -19.58 -24.20
N LEU A 455 -25.16 -18.85 -24.06
CA LEU A 455 -25.36 -17.92 -22.95
C LEU A 455 -25.26 -18.70 -21.63
N VAL A 456 -24.13 -18.60 -20.94
CA VAL A 456 -23.93 -19.20 -19.62
C VAL A 456 -24.39 -18.18 -18.56
N LYS A 457 -25.30 -18.63 -17.69
CA LYS A 457 -25.68 -17.94 -16.44
C LYS A 457 -24.43 -17.71 -15.59
N SER A 458 -24.41 -16.63 -14.81
CA SER A 458 -23.33 -16.22 -13.90
C SER A 458 -23.18 -17.14 -12.67
N GLU A 459 -23.07 -18.45 -12.87
CA GLU A 459 -22.68 -19.40 -11.83
C GLU A 459 -21.35 -19.99 -12.28
N GLY A 460 -20.34 -19.90 -11.41
CA GLY A 460 -18.99 -20.39 -11.70
C GLY A 460 -19.02 -21.83 -12.21
N GLY A 461 -18.21 -22.13 -13.21
CA GLY A 461 -18.15 -23.48 -13.77
C GLY A 461 -17.57 -24.50 -12.78
N GLU A 462 -17.86 -25.78 -13.00
CA GLU A 462 -17.23 -26.88 -12.27
C GLU A 462 -15.81 -27.12 -12.82
N VAL A 463 -14.80 -26.96 -11.96
CA VAL A 463 -13.39 -27.27 -12.24
C VAL A 463 -12.90 -28.35 -11.28
N GLU A 464 -12.01 -29.22 -11.74
CA GLU A 464 -11.35 -30.21 -10.88
C GLU A 464 -10.18 -29.52 -10.17
N GLU A 465 -10.24 -29.43 -8.84
CA GLU A 465 -9.17 -28.87 -8.00
C GLU A 465 -8.09 -29.93 -7.77
N ILE A 466 -6.85 -29.64 -8.17
CA ILE A 466 -5.69 -30.52 -7.93
C ILE A 466 -4.97 -30.10 -6.64
N VAL A 467 -4.89 -28.79 -6.42
CA VAL A 467 -4.42 -28.18 -5.17
C VAL A 467 -5.48 -27.18 -4.75
N ASP A 468 -6.10 -27.43 -3.60
CA ASP A 468 -7.14 -26.61 -2.99
C ASP A 468 -6.55 -25.43 -2.20
N GLU A 469 -7.44 -24.60 -1.65
CA GLU A 469 -7.11 -23.42 -0.85
C GLU A 469 -6.34 -23.79 0.44
N GLU A 470 -6.67 -24.94 1.05
CA GLU A 470 -6.07 -25.41 2.31
C GLU A 470 -4.64 -25.93 2.12
N SER A 471 -4.36 -26.54 0.96
CA SER A 471 -3.08 -27.15 0.61
C SER A 471 -2.18 -26.22 -0.20
N GLY A 472 -2.73 -25.12 -0.74
CA GLY A 472 -2.05 -24.16 -1.57
C GLY A 472 -0.95 -23.40 -0.82
N ILE A 473 0.20 -23.20 -1.48
CA ILE A 473 1.25 -22.35 -0.91
C ILE A 473 0.87 -20.89 -1.07
N LEU A 474 1.07 -20.09 -0.01
CA LEU A 474 0.88 -18.64 -0.07
C LEU A 474 1.76 -18.01 -1.16
N LEU A 475 1.20 -17.08 -1.93
CA LEU A 475 1.93 -16.41 -3.01
C LEU A 475 3.24 -15.75 -2.52
N SER A 476 3.19 -15.10 -1.36
CA SER A 476 4.38 -14.50 -0.72
C SER A 476 5.42 -15.53 -0.27
N ALA A 477 4.99 -16.73 0.14
CA ALA A 477 5.88 -17.85 0.45
C ALA A 477 6.49 -18.43 -0.83
N MET A 478 5.73 -18.58 -1.91
CA MET A 478 6.20 -19.04 -3.21
C MET A 478 7.29 -18.12 -3.78
N LEU A 479 7.08 -16.80 -3.73
CA LEU A 479 8.08 -15.81 -4.17
C LEU A 479 9.36 -15.89 -3.32
N ARG A 480 9.25 -16.02 -2.00
CA ARG A 480 10.41 -16.21 -1.12
C ARG A 480 11.14 -17.51 -1.42
N GLN A 481 10.41 -18.61 -1.62
CA GLN A 481 10.98 -19.91 -1.99
C GLN A 481 11.67 -19.86 -3.34
N TYR A 482 11.14 -19.15 -4.34
CA TYR A 482 11.81 -18.96 -5.64
C TYR A 482 13.20 -18.35 -5.45
N PHE A 483 13.29 -17.23 -4.72
CA PHE A 483 14.58 -16.61 -4.43
C PHE A 483 15.48 -17.48 -3.54
N MET A 484 14.93 -18.19 -2.56
CA MET A 484 15.70 -19.15 -1.75
C MET A 484 16.14 -20.40 -2.55
N ALA A 485 15.40 -20.81 -3.58
CA ALA A 485 15.79 -21.89 -4.47
C ALA A 485 16.96 -21.44 -5.34
N LEU A 486 17.00 -20.17 -5.78
CA LEU A 486 18.18 -19.59 -6.43
C LEU A 486 19.43 -19.64 -5.52
N ARG A 487 19.26 -19.52 -4.19
CA ARG A 487 20.33 -19.70 -3.18
C ARG A 487 20.90 -21.12 -3.15
N THR A 488 20.04 -22.13 -3.26
CA THR A 488 20.39 -23.54 -2.98
C THR A 488 20.69 -24.32 -4.25
N VAL A 489 20.13 -23.90 -5.38
CA VAL A 489 20.01 -24.72 -6.59
C VAL A 489 20.49 -23.93 -7.81
N GLY A 490 21.76 -24.10 -8.17
CA GLY A 490 22.26 -23.85 -9.53
C GLY A 490 21.66 -24.79 -10.60
N GLN A 491 20.46 -25.36 -10.36
CA GLN A 491 19.79 -26.35 -11.23
C GLN A 491 18.48 -25.86 -11.86
N TRP A 492 18.10 -24.58 -11.73
CA TRP A 492 17.07 -23.97 -12.60
C TRP A 492 17.65 -23.54 -13.96
N LYS A 493 18.44 -24.43 -14.60
CA LYS A 493 19.18 -24.13 -15.85
C LYS A 493 18.28 -23.69 -17.01
N LYS A 494 17.02 -24.14 -17.06
CA LYS A 494 16.11 -23.85 -18.20
C LYS A 494 15.51 -22.43 -18.19
N LEU A 495 15.25 -21.85 -17.02
CA LEU A 495 14.78 -20.46 -16.92
C LEU A 495 15.92 -19.48 -17.19
N SER A 496 17.15 -19.83 -16.80
CA SER A 496 18.29 -18.95 -17.04
C SER A 496 18.66 -18.76 -18.50
N ASP A 497 18.41 -19.74 -19.36
CA ASP A 497 18.82 -19.63 -20.77
C ASP A 497 17.95 -18.60 -21.52
N ASN A 498 16.67 -18.46 -21.14
CA ASN A 498 15.79 -17.42 -21.67
C ASN A 498 16.21 -16.02 -21.19
N TRP A 499 16.45 -15.86 -19.87
CA TRP A 499 16.85 -14.58 -19.29
C TRP A 499 18.26 -14.15 -19.70
N ASN A 500 19.20 -15.09 -19.88
CA ASN A 500 20.55 -14.80 -20.40
C ASN A 500 20.52 -14.29 -21.85
N HIS A 501 19.54 -14.71 -22.64
CA HIS A 501 19.35 -14.20 -24.00
C HIS A 501 18.84 -12.76 -23.97
N ILE A 502 17.86 -12.48 -23.11
CA ILE A 502 17.26 -11.15 -22.92
C ILE A 502 18.28 -10.15 -22.32
N VAL A 503 19.08 -10.57 -21.33
CA VAL A 503 20.13 -9.74 -20.72
C VAL A 503 21.22 -9.36 -21.71
N LYS A 504 21.52 -10.21 -22.71
CA LYS A 504 22.45 -9.87 -23.80
C LYS A 504 21.91 -8.82 -24.77
N ASP A 505 20.59 -8.73 -24.90
CA ASP A 505 19.91 -7.78 -25.77
C ASP A 505 19.63 -6.43 -25.07
N CYS A 506 19.78 -6.36 -23.74
CA CYS A 506 19.70 -5.12 -22.97
C CYS A 506 21.04 -4.36 -22.98
N GLY A 507 21.12 -3.26 -23.74
CA GLY A 507 22.34 -2.44 -23.92
C GLY A 507 22.86 -1.68 -22.69
N HIS A 508 22.23 -1.81 -21.52
CA HIS A 508 22.66 -1.17 -20.27
C HIS A 508 22.49 -2.13 -19.08
N THR A 509 23.46 -3.01 -18.88
CA THR A 509 23.64 -3.74 -17.62
C THR A 509 24.63 -2.98 -16.75
N GLN A 510 24.13 -2.18 -15.78
CA GLN A 510 25.01 -1.72 -14.69
C GLN A 510 25.20 -2.88 -13.72
N LEU A 511 26.44 -3.35 -13.61
CA LEU A 511 26.82 -4.33 -12.59
C LEU A 511 26.89 -3.64 -11.22
N PRO A 512 26.46 -4.30 -10.12
CA PRO A 512 26.43 -3.72 -8.77
C PRO A 512 27.76 -3.10 -8.29
N SER A 513 28.89 -3.53 -8.84
CA SER A 513 30.22 -3.00 -8.51
C SER A 513 30.44 -1.54 -8.89
N GLU A 514 29.65 -0.98 -9.81
CA GLU A 514 29.87 0.40 -10.30
C GLU A 514 29.21 1.47 -9.43
N VAL A 515 28.24 1.11 -8.58
CA VAL A 515 27.49 2.04 -7.71
C VAL A 515 28.29 2.45 -6.46
N PHE A 516 29.31 1.67 -6.05
CA PHE A 516 30.03 1.86 -4.79
C PHE A 516 31.29 2.76 -4.85
N LYS A 517 31.48 3.57 -5.90
CA LYS A 517 32.65 4.46 -6.00
C LYS A 517 32.48 5.85 -5.38
N GLY A 518 31.33 6.18 -4.79
CA GLY A 518 31.05 7.50 -4.19
C GLY A 518 31.05 7.49 -2.65
N GLU A 519 32.11 8.05 -2.08
CA GLU A 519 32.23 8.66 -0.74
C GLU A 519 31.81 7.86 0.52
N SER A 520 32.78 7.12 1.07
CA SER A 520 32.79 6.71 2.48
C SER A 520 33.24 7.86 3.38
N GLN A 521 32.31 8.56 4.03
CA GLN A 521 32.61 9.35 5.24
C GLN A 521 31.67 8.95 6.38
N VAL A 522 32.01 7.86 7.08
CA VAL A 522 31.53 7.63 8.45
C VAL A 522 32.73 7.75 9.38
N GLY A 523 32.82 8.89 10.06
CA GLY A 523 33.83 9.17 11.07
C GLY A 523 33.69 8.23 12.27
N ARG A 524 34.84 7.87 12.86
CA ARG A 524 34.94 7.08 14.09
C ARG A 524 34.20 7.79 15.23
N LEU A 525 33.13 7.20 15.74
CA LEU A 525 32.50 7.59 17.01
C LEU A 525 33.46 7.28 18.17
N GLY A 526 33.86 8.33 18.89
CA GLY A 526 34.64 8.24 20.12
C GLY A 526 33.78 7.71 21.27
N LEU A 527 34.28 6.68 21.96
CA LEU A 527 33.68 6.12 23.17
C LEU A 527 34.02 7.00 24.38
N HIS A 528 33.00 7.50 25.07
CA HIS A 528 33.13 8.06 26.42
C HIS A 528 33.03 6.93 27.46
N GLU A 529 34.01 6.87 28.37
CA GLU A 529 34.04 5.93 29.51
C GLU A 529 33.08 6.36 30.64
N HIS A 530 32.23 5.43 31.11
CA HIS A 530 31.58 5.52 32.41
C HIS A 530 32.25 4.55 33.41
N LYS A 531 32.62 5.07 34.58
CA LYS A 531 33.13 4.31 35.73
C LYS A 531 31.96 3.86 36.62
N GLU A 532 31.97 2.59 37.05
CA GLU A 532 31.20 2.12 38.20
C GLU A 532 32.07 1.44 39.26
N ASN A 533 31.66 1.60 40.51
CA ASN A 533 32.37 1.31 41.75
C ASN A 533 32.13 -0.11 42.28
N GLY A 534 33.21 -0.80 42.64
CA GLY A 534 33.42 -1.52 43.91
C GLY A 534 32.57 -2.75 44.27
N ASP A 535 33.17 -3.95 44.21
CA ASP A 535 32.72 -5.11 44.98
C ASP A 535 33.90 -5.73 45.79
N LYS A 536 33.65 -6.10 47.05
CA LYS A 536 34.64 -6.43 48.09
C LYS A 536 34.43 -7.85 48.65
N ASP A 537 34.84 -8.90 47.94
CA ASP A 537 35.14 -10.21 48.57
C ASP A 537 36.20 -11.02 47.78
N PRO A 538 37.43 -11.19 48.29
CA PRO A 538 38.53 -11.85 47.57
C PRO A 538 38.38 -13.37 47.42
N TRP A 539 37.65 -14.06 48.31
CA TRP A 539 37.61 -15.54 48.31
C TRP A 539 36.62 -16.12 47.29
N ARG A 540 35.50 -15.42 47.02
CA ARG A 540 34.54 -15.77 45.96
C ARG A 540 35.13 -15.64 44.55
N LYS A 541 36.04 -14.67 44.35
CA LYS A 541 36.75 -14.42 43.09
C LYS A 541 37.77 -15.52 42.76
N PHE A 542 38.25 -16.27 43.77
CA PHE A 542 39.20 -17.35 43.61
C PHE A 542 38.55 -18.68 43.21
N LEU A 543 37.45 -19.09 43.89
CA LEU A 543 36.81 -20.41 43.69
C LEU A 543 36.02 -20.54 42.38
N ARG A 544 35.32 -19.49 41.91
CA ARG A 544 34.65 -19.50 40.59
C ARG A 544 35.64 -19.51 39.42
N SER A 545 36.87 -19.04 39.64
CA SER A 545 37.90 -18.97 38.59
C SER A 545 38.58 -20.31 38.29
N ARG A 546 38.36 -21.35 39.11
CA ARG A 546 39.08 -22.61 38.95
C ARG A 546 38.35 -23.60 38.04
N LEU A 547 37.37 -24.39 38.47
CA LEU A 547 37.02 -25.58 37.69
C LEU A 547 35.63 -26.18 37.97
N GLY A 548 34.62 -25.77 37.20
CA GLY A 548 33.61 -26.71 36.69
C GLY A 548 32.38 -27.05 37.54
N TYR A 549 31.22 -26.75 36.95
CA TYR A 549 29.98 -27.55 36.87
C TYR A 549 29.28 -28.11 38.13
N SER A 550 27.94 -28.00 38.13
CA SER A 550 26.93 -29.09 38.27
C SER A 550 25.62 -28.54 38.88
N LYS A 551 24.47 -28.55 38.19
CA LYS A 551 23.65 -29.72 37.81
C LYS A 551 22.84 -29.51 36.50
N LYS A 552 22.65 -30.62 35.76
CA LYS A 552 21.70 -30.92 34.66
C LYS A 552 20.65 -31.96 35.20
N PRO A 553 19.63 -32.52 34.47
CA PRO A 553 19.33 -32.49 33.01
C PRO A 553 17.82 -32.49 32.56
N HIS A 554 17.63 -32.52 31.22
CA HIS A 554 16.55 -33.11 30.39
C HIS A 554 15.18 -32.38 30.27
N ASP A 555 14.43 -32.37 29.15
CA ASP A 555 14.43 -32.96 27.78
C ASP A 555 13.65 -31.96 26.86
N GLU A 556 14.03 -31.71 25.60
CA GLU A 556 13.54 -32.32 24.33
C GLU A 556 12.01 -32.32 24.11
N ASP A 557 11.59 -31.91 22.90
CA ASP A 557 10.24 -31.79 22.32
C ASP A 557 9.39 -30.59 22.81
N ASP A 558 8.58 -29.88 22.03
CA ASP A 558 8.15 -29.99 20.63
C ASP A 558 7.47 -28.65 20.26
N ASP A 559 7.21 -28.49 18.97
CA ASP A 559 6.22 -27.61 18.35
C ASP A 559 5.05 -27.11 19.23
N ALA A 560 4.71 -25.82 19.12
CA ALA A 560 3.32 -25.36 19.07
C ALA A 560 3.18 -23.83 18.90
N HIS A 561 2.48 -23.47 17.83
CA HIS A 561 1.31 -22.59 17.82
C HIS A 561 1.36 -21.23 18.53
N PHE A 562 1.25 -20.19 17.70
CA PHE A 562 0.86 -18.83 18.09
C PHE A 562 -0.63 -18.85 18.52
N GLU A 563 -0.88 -19.02 19.82
CA GLU A 563 -2.17 -18.63 20.41
C GLU A 563 -2.11 -17.18 20.92
N ALA A 564 -3.18 -16.45 20.63
CA ALA A 564 -3.37 -15.08 21.06
C ALA A 564 -3.93 -15.03 22.50
N GLY A 565 -3.24 -14.28 23.36
CA GLY A 565 -3.81 -13.61 24.52
C GLY A 565 -3.49 -14.23 25.88
N THR A 566 -2.65 -13.53 26.66
CA THR A 566 -2.95 -13.13 28.05
C THR A 566 -1.86 -12.15 28.52
N GLU A 567 -2.28 -11.06 29.15
CA GLU A 567 -1.39 -10.14 29.85
C GLU A 567 -0.69 -10.86 31.00
N SER A 568 0.65 -10.88 31.03
CA SER A 568 1.42 -10.93 32.28
C SER A 568 2.88 -10.47 32.10
N ASP A 569 3.22 -9.46 32.89
CA ASP A 569 4.50 -9.11 33.51
C ASP A 569 5.85 -9.18 32.77
N HIS A 570 6.49 -8.01 32.77
CA HIS A 570 7.90 -7.73 32.48
C HIS A 570 8.90 -8.75 33.07
N SER A 571 9.59 -9.53 32.22
CA SER A 571 10.92 -10.10 32.55
C SER A 571 11.73 -10.63 31.34
N GLY A 572 11.52 -10.14 30.12
CA GLY A 572 12.17 -10.68 28.91
C GLY A 572 13.57 -10.15 28.54
N SER A 573 14.11 -9.12 29.22
CA SER A 573 15.32 -8.40 28.74
C SER A 573 16.66 -9.01 29.16
N ASP A 574 16.67 -10.02 30.04
CA ASP A 574 17.91 -10.55 30.63
C ASP A 574 18.42 -11.84 29.94
N SER A 575 17.66 -12.43 29.00
CA SER A 575 18.06 -13.68 28.32
C SER A 575 19.02 -13.44 27.14
N ASP A 576 18.76 -12.40 26.33
CA ASP A 576 19.61 -12.05 25.18
C ASP A 576 21.01 -11.57 25.62
N SER A 577 21.08 -10.81 26.72
CA SER A 577 22.33 -10.30 27.29
C SER A 577 23.21 -11.42 27.87
N GLN A 578 22.61 -12.54 28.29
CA GLN A 578 23.33 -13.70 28.80
C GLN A 578 23.95 -14.54 27.67
N LEU A 579 23.24 -14.64 26.54
CA LEU A 579 23.67 -15.37 25.35
C LEU A 579 24.86 -14.68 24.66
N ASP A 580 24.84 -13.34 24.62
CA ASP A 580 25.96 -12.53 24.11
C ASP A 580 27.23 -12.68 24.96
N LEU A 581 27.07 -12.79 26.28
CA LEU A 581 28.20 -12.97 27.20
C LEU A 581 28.86 -14.35 27.05
N GLU A 582 28.07 -15.40 26.79
CA GLU A 582 28.56 -16.75 26.53
C GLU A 582 29.34 -16.84 25.21
N ILE A 583 28.83 -16.22 24.15
CA ILE A 583 29.51 -16.15 22.85
C ILE A 583 30.86 -15.42 22.98
N LEU A 584 30.93 -14.34 23.76
CA LEU A 584 32.16 -13.61 24.03
C LEU A 584 33.20 -14.45 24.78
N LEU A 585 32.78 -15.25 25.76
CA LEU A 585 33.66 -16.15 26.50
C LEU A 585 34.17 -17.29 25.62
N MET A 586 33.31 -17.91 24.81
CA MET A 586 33.71 -18.96 23.86
C MET A 586 34.79 -18.48 22.90
N ARG A 587 34.62 -17.28 22.31
CA ARG A 587 35.60 -16.67 21.40
C ARG A 587 36.94 -16.43 22.08
N LYS A 588 36.94 -15.98 23.34
CA LYS A 588 38.17 -15.66 24.10
C LYS A 588 38.96 -16.91 24.50
N PHE A 589 38.27 -18.00 24.87
CA PHE A 589 38.92 -19.27 25.21
C PHE A 589 39.41 -20.02 23.97
N TRP A 590 38.66 -19.97 22.87
CA TRP A 590 39.07 -20.52 21.57
C TRP A 590 40.39 -19.92 21.08
N GLY A 591 40.53 -18.59 21.15
CA GLY A 591 41.76 -17.91 20.75
C GLY A 591 42.99 -18.31 21.58
N ARG A 592 42.81 -18.53 22.89
CA ARG A 592 43.90 -18.99 23.78
C ARG A 592 44.26 -20.45 23.55
N TRP A 593 43.28 -21.31 23.27
CA TRP A 593 43.52 -22.71 22.92
C TRP A 593 44.26 -22.83 21.60
N ALA A 594 43.79 -22.14 20.56
CA ALA A 594 44.41 -22.13 19.23
C ALA A 594 45.89 -21.70 19.31
N HIS A 595 46.19 -20.64 20.08
CA HIS A 595 47.56 -20.18 20.31
C HIS A 595 48.45 -21.23 21.00
N LYS A 596 47.95 -21.94 22.01
CA LYS A 596 48.72 -22.99 22.73
C LYS A 596 48.86 -24.30 21.94
N ALA A 597 47.87 -24.63 21.12
CA ALA A 597 47.88 -25.83 20.29
C ALA A 597 48.71 -25.65 18.99
N GLY A 598 49.28 -24.46 18.76
CA GLY A 598 50.00 -24.14 17.53
C GLY A 598 49.08 -24.06 16.29
N VAL A 599 47.76 -24.01 16.51
CA VAL A 599 46.76 -23.92 15.44
C VAL A 599 46.52 -22.45 15.16
N LYS A 600 46.77 -21.99 13.93
CA LYS A 600 46.39 -20.63 13.52
C LYS A 600 44.87 -20.53 13.45
N GLY A 601 44.26 -20.02 14.51
CA GLY A 601 42.85 -19.64 14.51
C GLY A 601 42.67 -18.37 13.67
N CYS A 602 42.04 -18.49 12.50
CA CYS A 602 41.42 -17.37 11.82
C CYS A 602 40.03 -17.21 12.45
N VAL A 603 39.67 -16.00 12.90
CA VAL A 603 38.25 -15.68 13.09
C VAL A 603 37.62 -15.87 11.71
N CYS A 604 36.52 -16.61 11.56
CA CYS A 604 35.76 -16.55 10.29
C CYS A 604 35.63 -15.07 9.97
N ASP A 605 36.09 -14.67 8.78
CA ASP A 605 36.32 -13.28 8.40
C ASP A 605 35.20 -12.39 8.97
N SER A 606 35.58 -11.25 9.58
CA SER A 606 34.59 -10.22 9.89
C SER A 606 33.83 -9.96 8.60
N LEU A 607 32.49 -10.09 8.60
CA LEU A 607 31.67 -9.90 7.40
C LEU A 607 32.19 -8.66 6.66
N LYS A 608 32.88 -8.88 5.53
CA LYS A 608 33.33 -7.78 4.67
C LYS A 608 32.06 -7.15 4.09
N GLU A 609 32.09 -5.90 3.66
CA GLU A 609 30.93 -5.25 3.00
C GLU A 609 30.36 -6.08 1.82
N ALA A 610 31.16 -7.00 1.27
CA ALA A 610 30.77 -8.02 0.30
C ALA A 610 29.81 -9.13 0.83
N GLU A 611 29.66 -9.30 2.14
CA GLU A 611 28.71 -10.28 2.72
C GLU A 611 27.34 -9.67 3.02
N CYS A 612 27.19 -8.34 2.85
CA CYS A 612 25.89 -7.68 2.65
C CYS A 612 25.47 -7.63 1.16
N ALA A 613 26.33 -8.11 0.26
CA ALA A 613 26.00 -8.27 -1.15
C ALA A 613 25.33 -9.64 -1.35
N VAL A 614 24.15 -9.65 -1.96
CA VAL A 614 23.39 -10.88 -2.23
C VAL A 614 23.94 -11.52 -3.51
N ASP A 615 25.22 -11.91 -3.49
CA ASP A 615 25.98 -12.44 -4.64
C ASP A 615 25.55 -13.87 -5.03
N TRP A 616 24.70 -14.49 -4.21
CA TRP A 616 24.26 -15.88 -4.35
C TRP A 616 22.97 -16.05 -5.17
N THR A 617 22.24 -14.96 -5.45
CA THR A 617 20.99 -15.02 -6.22
C THR A 617 21.22 -14.46 -7.62
N ARG A 618 20.65 -15.10 -8.63
CA ARG A 618 20.71 -14.56 -10.00
C ARG A 618 19.80 -13.35 -10.08
N VAL A 619 20.30 -12.30 -10.73
CA VAL A 619 19.52 -11.11 -11.02
C VAL A 619 18.37 -11.49 -11.96
N ILE A 620 17.13 -11.20 -11.56
CA ILE A 620 15.97 -11.34 -12.44
C ILE A 620 15.85 -10.10 -13.34
N ALA A 621 15.24 -10.25 -14.51
CA ALA A 621 14.97 -9.11 -15.39
C ALA A 621 13.59 -9.26 -16.08
N PRO A 622 12.48 -9.25 -15.31
CA PRO A 622 11.15 -9.37 -15.90
C PRO A 622 10.87 -8.23 -16.89
N VAL A 623 10.35 -8.60 -18.06
CA VAL A 623 10.00 -7.67 -19.14
C VAL A 623 8.52 -7.84 -19.51
N LEU A 624 8.00 -6.85 -20.25
CA LEU A 624 6.74 -6.99 -20.95
C LEU A 624 6.98 -7.85 -22.20
N GLU A 625 6.13 -8.85 -22.42
CA GLU A 625 6.23 -9.77 -23.56
C GLU A 625 5.10 -9.56 -24.57
N GLY A 626 4.12 -8.70 -24.25
CA GLY A 626 2.95 -8.47 -25.11
C GLY A 626 1.94 -9.61 -25.01
N ARG A 627 1.86 -10.25 -23.83
CA ARG A 627 0.86 -11.26 -23.47
C ARG A 627 -0.55 -10.69 -23.51
N ILE A 628 -0.71 -9.39 -23.25
CA ILE A 628 -2.01 -8.72 -23.24
C ILE A 628 -2.02 -7.61 -24.27
N LYS A 629 -2.93 -7.70 -25.25
CA LYS A 629 -3.09 -6.65 -26.27
C LYS A 629 -4.49 -6.06 -26.26
N ILE A 630 -4.54 -4.75 -26.20
CA ILE A 630 -5.77 -3.96 -26.26
C ILE A 630 -5.88 -3.40 -27.67
N VAL A 631 -6.98 -3.69 -28.36
CA VAL A 631 -7.22 -3.20 -29.73
C VAL A 631 -8.48 -2.34 -29.76
N GLY A 632 -8.58 -1.44 -30.74
CA GLY A 632 -9.79 -0.61 -30.92
C GLY A 632 -9.91 0.58 -29.98
N SER A 633 -8.80 1.10 -29.45
CA SER A 633 -8.75 2.30 -28.59
C SER A 633 -9.04 3.59 -29.33
#